data_AF-A0A2K3DUZ7-F1
#
_entry.id   AF-A0A2K3DUZ7-F1
#
_cell.length_a   1.000
_cell.length_b   1.000
_cell.length_c   1.000
_cell.angle_alpha   90.00
_cell.angle_beta   90.00
_cell.angle_gamma   90.00
#
_symmetry.space_group_name_H-M   'P 1'
#
loop_
_entity.id
_entity.type
_entity.pdbx_description
1 polymer ?
#
loop_
_entity_poly.entity_id
_entity_poly.type
_entity_poly.pdbx_seq_one_letter_code
_entity_poly.pdbx_strand_id
1 'polypeptide(L)'
;MEEDAVVAPVHEPLSGKLVNEPHRKLRVCVLHASLEGSCSTFKDVDPHAKPEAYDPHGRYEWSAAFLRKATSVAQLLELVPEVIQQGSAGVKATPDVFLNLCDGGWDEDRAGKEVVEALERLNLPYTGANAAFYEPSKIEMKMAAHYYGVKVPAWVHIQCGVGRRGVEAGLEAVLAPPSRGGLRFPLIVKHPSGYGSVGMTKDSKVHNEEQLRAQVARFVGSFGGALVEEFIQGREFTVLVVEEPGAAADVGGDTDPDLTSFRPVAYTPVECAFGPGEDFKHFDLKWTDYESLSWRPCADQELSERLKVAACDTFRATRGVSYGRCDFRVDGAGEIYLLEINPNCGVLYPPGLHGSADYILSLDPEHDHAHFLATIFATAISRHSMRQPKVAPVFFRCPPRSVPTPMAARPQHHQQQPNGVEEDAPGTPSCEAAATSAAAAVTAVTAALTLEDHTDGVVTATASSGSDSGSNSSTASGSSSPSRISKGSGASAVNGAAGGGKGLQAAAAGSDAADGVGAGGWGLVALVPIRAGEVVQRNEQRPVVLASSGFVKRSWPVGSRQREWFEAYAYPIGDEVYVTWSDDPTSWAPLNHSCDPNCWLRGLDLVARRSIAPGEQITADYATFCAGPDMAAFACDCGASCCRRRVTGGDYLQPWVGERYGQHVSPFVAAVRKRAGLA
;
A
#
# COMPACT_ATOMS: atom_id res chain seq x y z
N MET A 1 -30.27 -38.16 37.60
CA MET A 1 -28.93 -37.62 37.91
C MET A 1 -28.20 -37.62 36.59
N GLU A 2 -28.37 -36.51 35.88
CA GLU A 2 -27.69 -36.23 34.62
C GLU A 2 -26.27 -35.78 34.97
N GLU A 3 -25.26 -36.43 34.38
CA GLU A 3 -23.87 -35.99 34.46
C GLU A 3 -23.65 -34.91 33.42
N ASP A 4 -23.34 -33.71 33.92
CA ASP A 4 -22.92 -32.55 33.15
C ASP A 4 -21.66 -32.89 32.34
N ALA A 5 -21.81 -32.89 31.02
CA ALA A 5 -20.69 -32.85 30.10
C ALA A 5 -19.98 -31.50 30.24
N VAL A 6 -18.74 -31.54 30.71
CA VAL A 6 -17.83 -30.40 30.75
C VAL A 6 -17.60 -29.91 29.32
N VAL A 7 -18.27 -28.83 28.95
CA VAL A 7 -18.02 -28.06 27.73
C VAL A 7 -16.60 -27.51 27.82
N ALA A 8 -15.74 -27.88 26.88
CA ALA A 8 -14.40 -27.34 26.72
C ALA A 8 -14.45 -25.80 26.57
N PRO A 9 -13.47 -25.04 27.10
CA PRO A 9 -13.53 -23.59 27.06
C PRO A 9 -13.41 -23.09 25.61
N VAL A 10 -14.46 -22.40 25.16
CA VAL A 10 -14.47 -21.57 23.95
C VAL A 10 -13.26 -20.63 24.00
N HIS A 11 -12.43 -20.66 22.96
CA HIS A 11 -11.29 -19.76 22.77
C HIS A 11 -11.65 -18.32 23.18
N GLU A 12 -10.89 -17.77 24.12
CA GLU A 12 -11.07 -16.44 24.73
C GLU A 12 -11.36 -15.33 23.69
N PRO A 13 -12.15 -14.30 24.04
CA PRO A 13 -12.59 -13.29 23.07
C PRO A 13 -11.39 -12.45 22.58
N LEU A 14 -10.97 -12.70 21.34
CA LEU A 14 -9.96 -11.92 20.62
C LEU A 14 -10.32 -10.42 20.56
N SER A 15 -11.60 -10.04 20.53
CA SER A 15 -12.00 -8.66 20.22
C SER A 15 -11.51 -7.61 21.24
N GLY A 16 -11.58 -7.86 22.55
CA GLY A 16 -11.15 -6.91 23.58
C GLY A 16 -9.62 -6.82 23.73
N LYS A 17 -8.91 -7.93 23.55
CA LYS A 17 -7.43 -7.96 23.60
C LYS A 17 -6.80 -7.15 22.46
N LEU A 18 -7.43 -7.13 21.28
CA LEU A 18 -6.93 -6.41 20.11
C LEU A 18 -6.89 -4.89 20.30
N VAL A 19 -7.74 -4.34 21.18
CA VAL A 19 -7.82 -2.91 21.50
C VAL A 19 -7.38 -2.59 22.92
N ASN A 20 -6.72 -3.52 23.61
CA ASN A 20 -6.29 -3.41 25.01
C ASN A 20 -7.42 -3.11 26.02
N GLU A 21 -8.65 -3.52 25.71
CA GLU A 21 -9.83 -3.33 26.55
C GLU A 21 -10.64 -4.64 26.61
N PRO A 22 -10.32 -5.55 27.57
CA PRO A 22 -10.79 -6.93 27.58
C PRO A 22 -12.31 -7.13 27.58
N HIS A 23 -13.06 -6.10 27.97
CA HIS A 23 -14.53 -6.14 28.11
C HIS A 23 -15.27 -5.31 27.05
N ARG A 24 -14.57 -4.58 26.17
CA ARG A 24 -15.21 -3.76 25.13
C ARG A 24 -15.38 -4.56 23.84
N LYS A 25 -16.55 -4.45 23.21
CA LYS A 25 -16.77 -4.95 21.85
C LYS A 25 -15.98 -4.11 20.84
N LEU A 26 -15.39 -4.78 19.86
CA LEU A 26 -14.71 -4.10 18.76
C LEU A 26 -15.77 -3.47 17.84
N ARG A 27 -15.68 -2.18 17.59
CA ARG A 27 -16.59 -1.44 16.71
C ARG A 27 -16.13 -1.61 15.26
N VAL A 28 -16.97 -2.26 14.47
CA VAL A 28 -16.69 -2.57 13.07
C VAL A 28 -17.60 -1.73 12.18
N CYS A 29 -17.01 -1.02 11.22
CA CYS A 29 -17.75 -0.37 10.15
C CYS A 29 -17.59 -1.18 8.86
N VAL A 30 -18.68 -1.78 8.38
CA VAL A 30 -18.72 -2.53 7.13
C VAL A 30 -18.88 -1.57 5.97
N LEU A 31 -17.95 -1.60 5.02
CA LEU A 31 -18.01 -0.80 3.81
C LEU A 31 -18.54 -1.66 2.67
N HIS A 32 -19.70 -1.29 2.15
CA HIS A 32 -20.31 -1.91 0.98
C HIS A 32 -20.24 -0.96 -0.22
N ALA A 33 -20.07 -1.52 -1.42
CA ALA A 33 -20.35 -0.76 -2.63
C ALA A 33 -21.87 -0.55 -2.76
N SER A 34 -22.29 0.71 -2.89
CA SER A 34 -23.67 1.07 -3.25
C SER A 34 -23.83 0.99 -4.76
N LEU A 35 -24.87 0.29 -5.21
CA LEU A 35 -25.28 0.22 -6.62
C LEU A 35 -26.41 1.24 -6.92
N GLU A 36 -26.73 2.11 -5.96
CA GLU A 36 -27.66 3.22 -6.15
C GLU A 36 -27.11 4.19 -7.20
N GLY A 37 -27.86 4.40 -8.28
CA GLY A 37 -27.45 5.25 -9.40
C GLY A 37 -26.36 4.67 -10.29
N SER A 38 -25.89 3.45 -10.03
CA SER A 38 -24.84 2.78 -10.81
C SER A 38 -25.38 2.20 -12.12
N CYS A 39 -24.55 2.22 -13.16
CA CYS A 39 -24.73 1.48 -14.42
C CYS A 39 -24.03 0.12 -14.44
N SER A 40 -23.51 -0.35 -13.30
CA SER A 40 -22.81 -1.63 -13.18
C SER A 40 -23.68 -2.83 -13.57
N THR A 41 -23.07 -3.81 -14.24
CA THR A 41 -23.71 -5.08 -14.60
C THR A 41 -24.07 -5.96 -13.40
N PHE A 42 -23.58 -5.63 -12.19
CA PHE A 42 -23.80 -6.40 -10.97
C PHE A 42 -25.06 -6.00 -10.19
N LYS A 43 -25.76 -4.93 -10.61
CA LYS A 43 -26.86 -4.29 -9.86
C LYS A 43 -27.95 -5.23 -9.36
N ASP A 44 -28.27 -6.25 -10.14
CA ASP A 44 -29.40 -7.15 -9.89
C ASP A 44 -28.99 -8.59 -9.55
N VAL A 45 -27.69 -8.87 -9.44
CA VAL A 45 -27.16 -10.26 -9.35
C VAL A 45 -26.22 -10.52 -8.17
N ASP A 46 -25.70 -9.49 -7.51
CA ASP A 46 -24.74 -9.64 -6.40
C ASP A 46 -25.34 -9.18 -5.06
N PRO A 47 -25.76 -10.10 -4.16
CA PRO A 47 -26.39 -9.74 -2.90
C PRO A 47 -25.39 -9.09 -1.93
N HIS A 48 -25.84 -8.17 -1.09
CA HIS A 48 -24.95 -7.61 -0.07
C HIS A 48 -24.56 -8.66 0.98
N ALA A 49 -23.26 -8.71 1.29
CA ALA A 49 -22.72 -9.50 2.39
C ALA A 49 -23.37 -9.15 3.74
N LYS A 50 -23.42 -10.13 4.64
CA LYS A 50 -24.04 -10.08 5.96
C LYS A 50 -23.07 -10.62 7.03
N PRO A 51 -21.93 -9.96 7.25
CA PRO A 51 -20.92 -10.42 8.20
C PRO A 51 -21.46 -10.58 9.63
N GLU A 52 -22.45 -9.78 10.02
CA GLU A 52 -23.10 -9.85 11.32
C GLU A 52 -23.81 -11.19 11.58
N ALA A 53 -24.20 -11.92 10.52
CA ALA A 53 -24.81 -13.25 10.64
C ALA A 53 -23.82 -14.32 11.15
N TYR A 54 -22.52 -14.06 11.02
CA TYR A 54 -21.43 -14.96 11.43
C TYR A 54 -20.80 -14.57 12.77
N ASP A 55 -21.45 -13.69 13.55
CA ASP A 55 -21.07 -13.34 14.92
C ASP A 55 -22.13 -13.80 15.94
N PRO A 56 -22.37 -15.12 16.09
CA PRO A 56 -23.44 -15.64 16.97
C PRO A 56 -23.21 -15.30 18.45
N HIS A 57 -21.98 -14.99 18.84
CA HIS A 57 -21.61 -14.63 20.21
C HIS A 57 -21.65 -13.10 20.45
N GLY A 58 -21.96 -12.29 19.44
CA GLY A 58 -22.07 -10.84 19.55
C GLY A 58 -20.78 -10.18 20.02
N ARG A 59 -19.62 -10.61 19.49
CA ARG A 59 -18.28 -10.10 19.82
C ARG A 59 -18.02 -8.69 19.29
N TYR A 60 -18.77 -8.27 18.28
CA TYR A 60 -18.58 -7.00 17.59
C TYR A 60 -19.78 -6.07 17.74
N GLU A 61 -19.52 -4.76 17.64
CA GLU A 61 -20.55 -3.74 17.45
C GLU A 61 -20.54 -3.33 15.98
N TRP A 62 -21.63 -3.62 15.27
CA TRP A 62 -21.71 -3.48 13.82
C TRP A 62 -22.35 -2.16 13.40
N SER A 63 -21.72 -1.51 12.43
CA SER A 63 -22.29 -0.43 11.62
C SER A 63 -22.00 -0.69 10.15
N ALA A 64 -22.79 -0.13 9.24
CA ALA A 64 -22.58 -0.31 7.80
C ALA A 64 -22.66 1.04 7.08
N ALA A 65 -21.85 1.19 6.04
CA ALA A 65 -21.86 2.32 5.12
C ALA A 65 -21.88 1.82 3.68
N PHE A 66 -22.72 2.44 2.85
CA PHE A 66 -22.90 2.11 1.44
C PHE A 66 -22.31 3.23 0.60
N LEU A 67 -21.17 2.96 -0.05
CA LEU A 67 -20.35 3.94 -0.75
C LEU A 67 -20.66 3.92 -2.25
N ARG A 68 -21.05 5.06 -2.82
CA ARG A 68 -21.22 5.20 -4.26
C ARG A 68 -19.87 5.50 -4.88
N LYS A 69 -19.54 4.89 -6.03
CA LYS A 69 -18.24 5.11 -6.72
C LYS A 69 -17.88 6.59 -6.84
N ALA A 70 -18.81 7.41 -7.31
CA ALA A 70 -18.59 8.84 -7.53
C ALA A 70 -18.29 9.66 -6.27
N THR A 71 -18.70 9.20 -5.08
CA THR A 71 -18.57 9.95 -3.82
C THR A 71 -17.92 9.15 -2.70
N SER A 72 -17.33 7.99 -3.00
CA SER A 72 -16.90 7.00 -2.00
C SER A 72 -15.88 7.57 -1.02
N VAL A 73 -14.92 8.35 -1.51
CA VAL A 73 -13.91 9.04 -0.69
C VAL A 73 -14.56 10.08 0.24
N ALA A 74 -15.48 10.91 -0.27
CA ALA A 74 -16.15 11.92 0.56
C ALA A 74 -17.01 11.28 1.65
N GLN A 75 -17.75 10.22 1.30
CA GLN A 75 -18.54 9.43 2.25
C GLN A 75 -17.65 8.75 3.29
N LEU A 76 -16.47 8.25 2.92
CA LEU A 76 -15.54 7.65 3.87
C LEU A 76 -15.01 8.69 4.87
N LEU A 77 -14.69 9.91 4.43
CA LEU A 77 -14.27 11.00 5.33
C LEU A 77 -15.37 11.34 6.36
N GLU A 78 -16.65 11.19 5.99
CA GLU A 78 -17.80 11.34 6.90
C GLU A 78 -17.84 10.32 8.03
N LEU A 79 -17.20 9.16 7.85
CA LEU A 79 -17.16 8.08 8.84
C LEU A 79 -16.00 8.21 9.83
N VAL A 80 -15.10 9.18 9.65
CA VAL A 80 -13.92 9.38 10.50
C VAL A 80 -14.09 10.67 11.30
N PRO A 81 -14.59 10.62 12.55
CA PRO A 81 -14.91 11.80 13.34
C PRO A 81 -13.73 12.77 13.55
N GLU A 82 -12.51 12.22 13.62
CA GLU A 82 -11.28 13.00 13.76
C GLU A 82 -10.98 13.90 12.54
N VAL A 83 -11.51 13.56 11.36
CA VAL A 83 -11.36 14.36 10.14
C VAL A 83 -12.39 15.50 10.09
N ILE A 84 -13.53 15.37 10.76
CA ILE A 84 -14.70 16.26 10.58
C ILE A 84 -14.95 17.25 11.72
N GLN A 85 -14.40 17.07 12.91
CA GLN A 85 -14.79 17.97 14.01
C GLN A 85 -14.03 19.31 14.08
N GLN A 86 -14.60 20.29 13.37
CA GLN A 86 -15.10 21.50 14.05
C GLN A 86 -16.59 21.70 13.70
N GLY A 87 -17.51 21.22 14.56
CA GLY A 87 -18.81 21.90 14.71
C GLY A 87 -20.13 21.15 14.48
N SER A 88 -20.31 19.87 14.81
CA SER A 88 -21.69 19.31 14.87
C SER A 88 -21.90 18.33 16.02
N ALA A 89 -22.94 18.59 16.81
CA ALA A 89 -23.37 17.82 17.97
C ALA A 89 -23.98 16.49 17.52
N GLY A 90 -23.34 15.38 17.92
CA GLY A 90 -23.74 14.01 17.58
C GLY A 90 -22.53 13.17 17.17
N VAL A 91 -21.53 13.06 18.04
CA VAL A 91 -20.29 12.32 17.74
C VAL A 91 -20.61 10.83 17.68
N LYS A 92 -20.76 10.27 16.47
CA LYS A 92 -20.68 8.81 16.31
C LYS A 92 -19.29 8.37 16.72
N ALA A 93 -19.21 7.31 17.52
CA ALA A 93 -17.93 6.80 17.99
C ALA A 93 -17.11 6.25 16.81
N THR A 94 -15.82 6.58 16.73
CA THR A 94 -14.93 6.14 15.64
C THR A 94 -14.86 4.62 15.57
N PRO A 95 -15.02 4.00 14.38
CA PRO A 95 -14.79 2.56 14.22
C PRO A 95 -13.36 2.17 14.63
N ASP A 96 -13.19 1.00 15.24
CA ASP A 96 -11.86 0.47 15.55
C ASP A 96 -11.22 -0.23 14.35
N VAL A 97 -12.05 -0.73 13.42
CA VAL A 97 -11.63 -1.35 12.16
C VAL A 97 -12.73 -1.19 11.10
N PHE A 98 -12.32 -1.02 9.85
CA PHE A 98 -13.19 -1.05 8.68
C PHE A 98 -13.15 -2.44 8.04
N LEU A 99 -14.31 -3.11 7.97
CA LEU A 99 -14.48 -4.32 7.17
C LEU A 99 -14.75 -3.89 5.72
N ASN A 100 -13.71 -3.84 4.90
CA ASN A 100 -13.85 -3.41 3.51
C ASN A 100 -14.35 -4.56 2.63
N LEU A 101 -15.59 -4.47 2.19
CA LEU A 101 -16.21 -5.39 1.23
C LEU A 101 -16.51 -4.69 -0.11
N CYS A 102 -15.92 -3.52 -0.34
CA CYS A 102 -15.87 -2.90 -1.66
C CYS A 102 -14.81 -3.63 -2.51
N ASP A 103 -15.21 -4.06 -3.70
CA ASP A 103 -14.50 -4.94 -4.63
C ASP A 103 -14.59 -4.43 -6.09
N GLY A 104 -15.06 -3.20 -6.30
CA GLY A 104 -15.12 -2.59 -7.63
C GLY A 104 -13.73 -2.22 -8.18
N GLY A 105 -13.50 -2.56 -9.45
CA GLY A 105 -12.28 -2.22 -10.19
C GLY A 105 -12.09 -0.72 -10.40
N TRP A 106 -10.90 -0.31 -10.85
CA TRP A 106 -10.61 1.09 -11.17
C TRP A 106 -11.59 1.68 -12.20
N ASP A 107 -11.87 0.93 -13.26
CA ASP A 107 -12.70 1.33 -14.40
C ASP A 107 -14.19 0.96 -14.26
N GLU A 108 -14.60 0.39 -13.12
CA GLU A 108 -15.98 0.04 -12.83
C GLU A 108 -16.75 1.17 -12.13
N ASP A 109 -18.05 1.27 -12.41
CA ASP A 109 -18.99 2.13 -11.69
C ASP A 109 -19.47 1.50 -10.36
N ARG A 110 -18.52 0.93 -9.61
CA ARG A 110 -18.70 0.24 -8.33
C ARG A 110 -17.55 0.63 -7.41
N ALA A 111 -17.86 1.04 -6.18
CA ALA A 111 -16.83 1.48 -5.26
C ALA A 111 -15.85 0.35 -4.92
N GLY A 112 -14.56 0.66 -4.84
CA GLY A 112 -13.53 -0.35 -4.57
C GLY A 112 -12.12 0.22 -4.47
N LYS A 113 -11.37 0.20 -5.57
CA LYS A 113 -9.95 0.61 -5.60
C LYS A 113 -9.68 1.97 -4.92
N GLU A 114 -10.52 2.97 -5.18
CA GLU A 114 -10.39 4.31 -4.58
C GLU A 114 -10.73 4.35 -3.08
N VAL A 115 -11.58 3.43 -2.60
CA VAL A 115 -11.86 3.25 -1.17
C VAL A 115 -10.61 2.75 -0.47
N VAL A 116 -9.91 1.76 -1.05
CA VAL A 116 -8.65 1.23 -0.50
C VAL A 116 -7.58 2.32 -0.43
N GLU A 117 -7.42 3.09 -1.49
CA GLU A 117 -6.46 4.21 -1.53
C GLU A 117 -6.79 5.28 -0.48
N ALA A 118 -8.07 5.58 -0.27
CA ALA A 118 -8.50 6.50 0.77
C ALA A 118 -8.26 5.95 2.18
N LEU A 119 -8.55 4.67 2.44
CA LEU A 119 -8.27 4.00 3.71
C LEU A 119 -6.76 4.03 4.04
N GLU A 120 -5.90 3.79 3.05
CA GLU A 120 -4.44 3.89 3.22
C GLU A 120 -3.97 5.31 3.47
N ARG A 121 -4.47 6.28 2.69
CA ARG A 121 -4.09 7.69 2.83
C ARG A 121 -4.50 8.27 4.19
N LEU A 122 -5.62 7.80 4.74
CA LEU A 122 -6.09 8.17 6.06
C LEU A 122 -5.42 7.35 7.19
N ASN A 123 -4.54 6.41 6.84
CA ASN A 123 -3.87 5.49 7.76
C ASN A 123 -4.89 4.78 8.68
N LEU A 124 -5.97 4.24 8.12
CA LEU A 124 -7.02 3.58 8.89
C LEU A 124 -6.75 2.06 9.03
N PRO A 125 -7.21 1.42 10.11
CA PRO A 125 -7.23 -0.03 10.21
C PRO A 125 -8.35 -0.62 9.33
N TYR A 126 -8.00 -1.42 8.33
CA TYR A 126 -8.98 -2.05 7.43
C TYR A 126 -8.60 -3.48 7.02
N THR A 127 -9.61 -4.28 6.70
CA THR A 127 -9.47 -5.65 6.16
C THR A 127 -9.44 -5.66 4.63
N GLY A 128 -8.98 -6.76 4.03
CA GLY A 128 -8.85 -6.88 2.58
C GLY A 128 -7.51 -6.36 2.07
N ALA A 129 -7.34 -6.46 0.77
CA ALA A 129 -6.15 -6.14 0.02
C ALA A 129 -5.77 -4.65 0.11
N ASN A 130 -4.47 -4.41 0.15
CA ASN A 130 -3.89 -3.07 0.08
C ASN A 130 -3.87 -2.57 -1.38
N ALA A 131 -3.55 -1.30 -1.62
CA ALA A 131 -3.64 -0.71 -2.95
C ALA A 131 -2.76 -1.43 -3.99
N ALA A 132 -1.64 -2.01 -3.58
CA ALA A 132 -0.71 -2.75 -4.45
C ALA A 132 -1.19 -4.18 -4.79
N PHE A 133 -1.92 -4.82 -3.88
CA PHE A 133 -2.44 -6.18 -4.03
C PHE A 133 -3.89 -6.22 -4.50
N TYR A 134 -4.63 -5.11 -4.47
CA TYR A 134 -6.07 -5.10 -4.76
C TYR A 134 -6.42 -5.50 -6.20
N GLU A 135 -5.63 -5.02 -7.16
CA GLU A 135 -5.93 -5.16 -8.59
C GLU A 135 -4.71 -5.56 -9.45
N PRO A 136 -3.96 -6.63 -9.11
CA PRO A 136 -2.84 -7.06 -9.94
C PRO A 136 -3.37 -7.50 -11.30
N SER A 137 -2.69 -7.12 -12.39
CA SER A 137 -3.00 -7.66 -13.70
C SER A 137 -2.68 -9.16 -13.75
N LYS A 138 -3.35 -9.91 -14.64
CA LYS A 138 -3.05 -11.33 -14.83
C LYS A 138 -1.60 -11.55 -15.30
N ILE A 139 -0.99 -10.55 -15.92
CA ILE A 139 0.41 -10.58 -16.33
C ILE A 139 1.33 -10.50 -15.12
N GLU A 140 1.10 -9.54 -14.22
CA GLU A 140 1.86 -9.40 -12.98
C GLU A 140 1.72 -10.66 -12.11
N MET A 141 0.50 -11.20 -11.97
CA MET A 141 0.26 -12.47 -11.27
C MET A 141 1.12 -13.59 -11.85
N LYS A 142 1.21 -13.71 -13.18
CA LYS A 142 1.97 -14.77 -13.84
C LYS A 142 3.47 -14.61 -13.69
N MET A 143 3.97 -13.37 -13.82
CA MET A 143 5.38 -13.06 -13.62
C MET A 143 5.79 -13.35 -12.18
N ALA A 144 4.96 -12.97 -11.21
CA ALA A 144 5.17 -13.25 -9.80
C ALA A 144 5.13 -14.75 -9.51
N ALA A 145 4.11 -15.46 -10.00
CA ALA A 145 3.97 -16.92 -9.82
C ALA A 145 5.18 -17.69 -10.35
N HIS A 146 5.72 -17.29 -11.51
CA HIS A 146 6.91 -17.91 -12.09
C HIS A 146 8.14 -17.80 -11.17
N TYR A 147 8.35 -16.63 -10.54
CA TYR A 147 9.46 -16.42 -9.60
C TYR A 147 9.38 -17.37 -8.39
N TYR A 148 8.17 -17.69 -7.94
CA TYR A 148 7.92 -18.62 -6.82
C TYR A 148 7.74 -20.08 -7.25
N GLY A 149 7.98 -20.41 -8.53
CA GLY A 149 7.88 -21.79 -9.03
C GLY A 149 6.44 -22.32 -9.18
N VAL A 150 5.42 -21.46 -9.05
CA VAL A 150 4.03 -21.83 -9.34
C VAL A 150 3.82 -21.79 -10.86
N LYS A 151 3.43 -22.93 -11.45
CA LYS A 151 3.18 -23.01 -12.89
C LYS A 151 1.98 -22.16 -13.27
N VAL A 152 2.03 -21.58 -14.46
CA VAL A 152 0.94 -20.85 -15.10
C VAL A 152 0.76 -21.39 -16.52
N PRO A 153 -0.44 -21.28 -17.11
CA PRO A 153 -0.61 -21.61 -18.52
C PRO A 153 0.32 -20.77 -19.39
N ALA A 154 0.92 -21.36 -20.43
CA ALA A 154 1.69 -20.60 -21.41
C ALA A 154 0.79 -19.54 -22.07
N TRP A 155 1.32 -18.34 -22.30
CA TRP A 155 0.50 -17.18 -22.61
C TRP A 155 1.19 -16.17 -23.51
N VAL A 156 0.38 -15.36 -24.19
CA VAL A 156 0.80 -14.18 -24.96
C VAL A 156 -0.16 -13.04 -24.67
N HIS A 157 0.38 -11.86 -24.38
CA HIS A 157 -0.40 -10.63 -24.27
C HIS A 157 -0.37 -9.85 -25.58
N ILE A 158 -1.55 -9.58 -26.14
CA ILE A 158 -1.73 -8.84 -27.38
C ILE A 158 -2.27 -7.45 -27.05
N GLN A 159 -1.50 -6.40 -27.34
CA GLN A 159 -1.87 -4.99 -27.08
C GLN A 159 -2.13 -4.22 -28.37
N CYS A 160 -3.06 -3.26 -28.29
CA CYS A 160 -3.38 -2.34 -29.40
C CYS A 160 -2.36 -1.20 -29.60
N GLY A 161 -1.48 -0.94 -28.61
CA GLY A 161 -0.66 0.27 -28.49
C GLY A 161 0.32 0.58 -29.63
N VAL A 162 0.51 -0.32 -30.60
CA VAL A 162 1.35 -0.12 -31.80
C VAL A 162 0.54 -0.21 -33.10
N GLY A 163 -0.76 0.14 -33.04
CA GLY A 163 -1.70 0.02 -34.16
C GLY A 163 -1.95 -1.44 -34.58
N ARG A 164 -2.52 -1.67 -35.77
CA ARG A 164 -2.80 -3.03 -36.29
C ARG A 164 -1.56 -3.94 -36.34
N ARG A 165 -0.35 -3.36 -36.36
CA ARG A 165 0.91 -4.11 -36.33
C ARG A 165 1.14 -4.83 -35.00
N GLY A 166 0.67 -4.29 -33.88
CA GLY A 166 0.78 -4.93 -32.56
C GLY A 166 -0.11 -6.17 -32.44
N VAL A 167 -1.33 -6.11 -32.98
CA VAL A 167 -2.27 -7.25 -32.98
C VAL A 167 -1.74 -8.39 -33.84
N GLU A 168 -1.31 -8.10 -35.07
CA GLU A 168 -0.79 -9.15 -35.96
C GLU A 168 0.50 -9.77 -35.41
N ALA A 169 1.44 -8.97 -34.88
CA ALA A 169 2.65 -9.51 -34.25
C ALA A 169 2.32 -10.40 -33.04
N GLY A 170 1.30 -10.04 -32.25
CA GLY A 170 0.82 -10.87 -31.14
C GLY A 170 0.20 -12.18 -31.63
N LEU A 171 -0.59 -12.15 -32.70
CA LEU A 171 -1.14 -13.36 -33.33
C LEU A 171 -0.04 -14.25 -33.93
N GLU A 172 0.95 -13.67 -34.61
CA GLU A 172 2.13 -14.39 -35.11
C GLU A 172 2.90 -15.07 -33.97
N ALA A 173 3.04 -14.40 -32.82
CA ALA A 173 3.68 -14.99 -31.64
C ALA A 173 2.86 -16.17 -31.08
N VAL A 174 1.53 -16.05 -31.00
CA VAL A 174 0.65 -17.16 -30.57
C VAL A 174 0.75 -18.34 -31.52
N LEU A 175 0.72 -18.09 -32.84
CA LEU A 175 0.66 -19.11 -33.89
C LEU A 175 2.04 -19.68 -34.28
N ALA A 176 3.14 -19.17 -33.70
CA ALA A 176 4.46 -19.71 -33.93
C ALA A 176 4.55 -21.19 -33.51
N PRO A 177 5.52 -21.96 -34.04
CA PRO A 177 5.76 -23.31 -33.52
C PRO A 177 6.10 -23.28 -32.03
N PRO A 178 5.71 -24.28 -31.22
CA PRO A 178 6.06 -24.34 -29.79
C PRO A 178 7.57 -24.28 -29.51
N SER A 179 8.41 -24.76 -30.45
CA SER A 179 9.87 -24.64 -30.38
C SER A 179 10.39 -23.20 -30.44
N ARG A 180 9.54 -22.24 -30.81
CA ARG A 180 9.80 -20.80 -30.82
C ARG A 180 8.90 -20.03 -29.84
N GLY A 181 8.22 -20.73 -28.93
CA GLY A 181 7.39 -20.14 -27.89
C GLY A 181 5.92 -19.90 -28.27
N GLY A 182 5.44 -20.41 -29.41
CA GLY A 182 4.00 -20.33 -29.71
C GLY A 182 3.16 -21.34 -28.93
N LEU A 183 1.85 -21.10 -28.89
CA LEU A 183 0.90 -21.78 -28.01
C LEU A 183 0.18 -22.94 -28.73
N ARG A 184 -0.31 -23.92 -27.96
CA ARG A 184 -1.07 -25.07 -28.48
C ARG A 184 -2.55 -24.92 -28.18
N PHE A 185 -3.37 -25.16 -29.20
CA PHE A 185 -4.82 -25.25 -29.05
C PHE A 185 -5.24 -26.46 -28.18
N PRO A 186 -6.38 -26.37 -27.46
CA PRO A 186 -7.26 -25.20 -27.36
C PRO A 186 -6.63 -24.04 -26.57
N LEU A 187 -6.99 -22.81 -26.94
CA LEU A 187 -6.56 -21.59 -26.26
C LEU A 187 -7.77 -20.92 -25.59
N ILE A 188 -7.52 -20.08 -24.58
CA ILE A 188 -8.54 -19.21 -23.98
C ILE A 188 -8.12 -17.75 -24.15
N VAL A 189 -9.03 -16.93 -24.71
CA VAL A 189 -8.85 -15.49 -24.90
C VAL A 189 -9.62 -14.76 -23.81
N LYS A 190 -8.95 -13.93 -23.01
CA LYS A 190 -9.56 -13.25 -21.87
C LYS A 190 -9.04 -11.83 -21.67
N HIS A 191 -9.72 -11.09 -20.79
CA HIS A 191 -9.31 -9.74 -20.40
C HIS A 191 -7.97 -9.77 -19.63
N PRO A 192 -7.00 -8.86 -19.92
CA PRO A 192 -5.71 -8.84 -19.22
C PRO A 192 -5.80 -8.53 -17.71
N SER A 193 -6.80 -7.76 -17.28
CA SER A 193 -6.91 -7.25 -15.90
C SER A 193 -8.33 -7.34 -15.31
N GLY A 194 -9.19 -8.22 -15.84
CA GLY A 194 -10.63 -8.17 -15.54
C GLY A 194 -11.07 -9.22 -14.53
N TYR A 195 -12.00 -8.87 -13.66
CA TYR A 195 -12.60 -9.75 -12.66
C TYR A 195 -13.98 -10.24 -13.12
N GLY A 196 -14.61 -11.12 -12.33
CA GLY A 196 -15.99 -11.51 -12.57
C GLY A 196 -16.26 -12.28 -13.86
N SER A 197 -15.23 -12.69 -14.60
CA SER A 197 -15.34 -13.22 -15.97
C SER A 197 -15.97 -12.22 -16.95
N VAL A 198 -15.82 -10.90 -16.72
CA VAL A 198 -16.36 -9.88 -17.62
C VAL A 198 -15.81 -10.06 -19.04
N GLY A 199 -16.72 -10.05 -20.02
CA GLY A 199 -16.40 -10.26 -21.44
C GLY A 199 -16.17 -11.72 -21.84
N MET A 200 -16.05 -12.66 -20.89
CA MET A 200 -15.88 -14.09 -21.18
C MET A 200 -17.20 -14.74 -21.58
N THR A 201 -17.18 -15.45 -22.70
CA THR A 201 -18.26 -16.30 -23.21
C THR A 201 -17.73 -17.69 -23.53
N LYS A 202 -18.61 -18.66 -23.85
CA LYS A 202 -18.17 -19.99 -24.32
C LYS A 202 -17.20 -19.92 -25.49
N ASP A 203 -17.44 -18.99 -26.42
CA ASP A 203 -16.60 -18.78 -27.61
C ASP A 203 -15.20 -18.25 -27.30
N SER A 204 -14.95 -17.84 -26.05
CA SER A 204 -13.62 -17.37 -25.63
C SER A 204 -12.61 -18.52 -25.54
N LYS A 205 -13.08 -19.76 -25.47
CA LYS A 205 -12.26 -20.95 -25.69
C LYS A 205 -12.22 -21.25 -27.18
N VAL A 206 -11.05 -21.09 -27.77
CA VAL A 206 -10.83 -21.20 -29.22
C VAL A 206 -10.05 -22.47 -29.55
N HIS A 207 -10.39 -23.09 -30.66
CA HIS A 207 -9.85 -24.38 -31.11
C HIS A 207 -9.03 -24.27 -32.41
N ASN A 208 -9.05 -23.11 -33.07
CA ASN A 208 -8.32 -22.86 -34.30
C ASN A 208 -8.01 -21.35 -34.47
N GLU A 209 -7.20 -21.05 -35.49
CA GLU A 209 -6.77 -19.68 -35.81
C GLU A 209 -7.93 -18.74 -36.14
N GLU A 210 -8.95 -19.20 -36.85
CA GLU A 210 -10.10 -18.38 -37.23
C GLU A 210 -10.84 -17.86 -35.99
N GLN A 211 -11.13 -18.78 -35.05
CA GLN A 211 -11.76 -18.46 -33.77
C GLN A 211 -10.87 -17.55 -32.92
N LEU A 212 -9.56 -17.82 -32.87
CA LEU A 212 -8.58 -16.98 -32.17
C LEU A 212 -8.61 -15.54 -32.67
N ARG A 213 -8.51 -15.33 -34.00
CA ARG A 213 -8.51 -14.00 -34.61
C ARG A 213 -9.81 -13.26 -34.29
N ALA A 214 -10.97 -13.93 -34.37
CA ALA A 214 -12.26 -13.34 -34.06
C ALA A 214 -12.35 -12.89 -32.59
N GLN A 215 -11.95 -13.75 -31.65
CA GLN A 215 -11.99 -13.41 -30.22
C GLN A 215 -10.97 -12.35 -29.84
N VAL A 216 -9.74 -12.40 -30.37
CA VAL A 216 -8.73 -11.36 -30.14
C VAL A 216 -9.24 -10.01 -30.65
N ALA A 217 -9.85 -9.96 -31.84
CA ALA A 217 -10.43 -8.72 -32.37
C ALA A 217 -11.54 -8.16 -31.45
N ARG A 218 -12.39 -9.04 -30.90
CA ARG A 218 -13.43 -8.66 -29.94
C ARG A 218 -12.83 -8.05 -28.67
N PHE A 219 -11.91 -8.75 -28.02
CA PHE A 219 -11.30 -8.28 -26.77
C PHE A 219 -10.48 -7.01 -26.98
N VAL A 220 -9.68 -6.92 -28.05
CA VAL A 220 -8.92 -5.72 -28.37
C VAL A 220 -9.85 -4.53 -28.68
N GLY A 221 -10.96 -4.76 -29.39
CA GLY A 221 -11.95 -3.73 -29.69
C GLY A 221 -12.70 -3.21 -28.46
N SER A 222 -13.01 -4.09 -27.51
CA SER A 222 -13.76 -3.75 -26.30
C SER A 222 -12.87 -3.23 -25.16
N PHE A 223 -11.63 -3.71 -25.06
CA PHE A 223 -10.79 -3.54 -23.87
C PHE A 223 -9.35 -3.08 -24.16
N GLY A 224 -8.99 -2.85 -25.42
CA GLY A 224 -7.65 -2.39 -25.82
C GLY A 224 -6.54 -3.46 -25.80
N GLY A 225 -6.84 -4.67 -25.30
CA GLY A 225 -5.90 -5.79 -25.28
C GLY A 225 -6.58 -7.15 -25.06
N ALA A 226 -5.85 -8.22 -25.33
CA ALA A 226 -6.29 -9.59 -25.11
C ALA A 226 -5.15 -10.43 -24.52
N LEU A 227 -5.45 -11.23 -23.50
CA LEU A 227 -4.55 -12.25 -22.98
C LEU A 227 -4.97 -13.60 -23.57
N VAL A 228 -4.06 -14.25 -24.28
CA VAL A 228 -4.28 -15.57 -24.89
C VAL A 228 -3.46 -16.59 -24.12
N GLU A 229 -4.09 -17.66 -23.66
CA GLU A 229 -3.43 -18.72 -22.88
C GLU A 229 -3.71 -20.11 -23.45
N GLU A 230 -2.80 -21.06 -23.25
CA GLU A 230 -3.12 -22.48 -23.40
C GLU A 230 -4.24 -22.88 -22.43
N PHE A 231 -5.29 -23.49 -22.95
CA PHE A 231 -6.37 -23.99 -22.11
C PHE A 231 -5.93 -25.31 -21.45
N ILE A 232 -5.74 -25.26 -20.12
CA ILE A 232 -5.34 -26.44 -19.34
C ILE A 232 -6.54 -27.37 -19.18
N GLN A 233 -6.58 -28.43 -20.00
CA GLN A 233 -7.62 -29.46 -19.89
C GLN A 233 -7.49 -30.21 -18.57
N GLY A 234 -8.58 -30.29 -17.81
CA GLY A 234 -8.59 -30.97 -16.51
C GLY A 234 -9.56 -30.33 -15.51
N ARG A 235 -9.31 -30.56 -14.22
CA ARG A 235 -10.17 -30.16 -13.11
C ARG A 235 -9.88 -28.72 -12.68
N GLU A 236 -10.89 -27.98 -12.21
CA GLU A 236 -10.73 -26.62 -11.72
C GLU A 236 -10.93 -26.56 -10.20
N PHE A 237 -10.02 -25.90 -9.50
CA PHE A 237 -10.04 -25.77 -8.05
C PHE A 237 -9.96 -24.32 -7.64
N THR A 238 -10.49 -24.03 -6.47
CA THR A 238 -10.34 -22.74 -5.82
C THR A 238 -9.93 -22.91 -4.37
N VAL A 239 -9.00 -22.06 -3.92
CA VAL A 239 -8.38 -22.13 -2.59
C VAL A 239 -8.43 -20.75 -1.98
N LEU A 240 -9.07 -20.62 -0.82
CA LEU A 240 -9.02 -19.40 -0.02
C LEU A 240 -7.71 -19.37 0.75
N VAL A 241 -7.00 -18.25 0.69
CA VAL A 241 -5.78 -17.99 1.46
C VAL A 241 -6.03 -16.78 2.35
N VAL A 242 -5.69 -16.92 3.62
CA VAL A 242 -5.86 -15.90 4.65
C VAL A 242 -4.52 -15.62 5.28
N GLU A 243 -4.21 -14.34 5.47
CA GLU A 243 -3.04 -13.90 6.20
C GLU A 243 -3.34 -13.98 7.71
N GLU A 244 -2.51 -14.73 8.44
CA GLU A 244 -2.56 -14.88 9.89
C GLU A 244 -1.31 -14.29 10.56
N PRO A 245 -1.36 -13.88 11.83
CA PRO A 245 -0.15 -13.53 12.59
C PRO A 245 0.87 -14.69 12.58
N GLY A 246 2.12 -14.40 12.20
CA GLY A 246 3.20 -15.40 12.18
C GLY A 246 3.74 -15.68 13.59
N ALA A 247 4.20 -16.90 13.87
CA ALA A 247 4.97 -17.18 15.08
C ALA A 247 6.44 -16.80 14.87
N ALA A 248 7.12 -16.29 15.91
CA ALA A 248 8.54 -15.97 15.85
C ALA A 248 9.45 -17.17 15.48
N ALA A 249 8.93 -18.40 15.60
CA ALA A 249 9.61 -19.64 15.23
C ALA A 249 9.43 -20.06 13.76
N ASP A 250 8.49 -19.44 13.03
CA ASP A 250 8.23 -19.70 11.60
C ASP A 250 9.25 -18.97 10.69
N VAL A 251 10.23 -18.28 11.29
CA VAL A 251 11.34 -17.58 10.63
C VAL A 251 12.38 -18.60 10.16
N GLY A 252 12.05 -19.34 9.11
CA GLY A 252 13.04 -20.05 8.28
C GLY A 252 13.96 -19.04 7.59
N GLY A 253 15.24 -19.37 7.47
CA GLY A 253 16.35 -18.45 7.17
C GLY A 253 16.43 -17.81 5.77
N ASP A 254 15.31 -17.51 5.12
CA ASP A 254 15.27 -16.80 3.82
C ASP A 254 13.97 -16.00 3.59
N THR A 255 13.27 -15.57 4.66
CA THR A 255 12.00 -14.82 4.54
C THR A 255 12.17 -13.33 4.82
N ASP A 256 11.57 -12.51 3.96
CA ASP A 256 11.44 -11.06 4.09
C ASP A 256 10.86 -10.70 5.48
N PRO A 257 11.51 -9.85 6.29
CA PRO A 257 11.00 -9.44 7.60
C PRO A 257 9.58 -8.87 7.59
N ASP A 258 9.15 -8.23 6.51
CA ASP A 258 7.77 -7.74 6.34
C ASP A 258 6.80 -8.91 6.04
N LEU A 259 7.28 -10.01 5.44
CA LEU A 259 6.56 -11.29 5.26
C LEU A 259 6.69 -12.24 6.47
N THR A 260 7.52 -11.96 7.48
CA THR A 260 7.62 -12.81 8.68
C THR A 260 6.63 -12.46 9.77
N SER A 261 6.07 -11.25 9.74
CA SER A 261 5.09 -10.80 10.73
C SER A 261 3.74 -11.50 10.54
N PHE A 262 3.50 -12.02 9.34
CA PHE A 262 2.28 -12.72 8.98
C PHE A 262 2.58 -13.90 8.06
N ARG A 263 1.80 -14.98 8.18
CA ARG A 263 1.93 -16.15 7.31
C ARG A 263 0.65 -16.36 6.51
N PRO A 264 0.76 -16.83 5.25
CA PRO A 264 -0.41 -17.27 4.50
C PRO A 264 -0.85 -18.65 4.98
N VAL A 265 -2.12 -18.80 5.29
CA VAL A 265 -2.77 -20.08 5.60
C VAL A 265 -3.81 -20.36 4.52
N ALA A 266 -3.63 -21.46 3.81
CA ALA A 266 -4.53 -21.92 2.76
C ALA A 266 -5.56 -22.90 3.33
N TYR A 267 -6.83 -22.61 3.08
CA TYR A 267 -7.96 -23.38 3.58
C TYR A 267 -8.26 -24.55 2.64
N THR A 268 -9.24 -25.38 2.99
CA THR A 268 -9.63 -26.56 2.20
C THR A 268 -9.91 -26.21 0.73
N PRO A 269 -9.13 -26.75 -0.23
CA PRO A 269 -9.40 -26.58 -1.65
C PRO A 269 -10.75 -27.17 -2.04
N VAL A 270 -11.49 -26.46 -2.87
CA VAL A 270 -12.77 -26.95 -3.42
C VAL A 270 -12.72 -27.00 -4.94
N GLU A 271 -13.14 -28.14 -5.48
CA GLU A 271 -13.30 -28.37 -6.90
C GLU A 271 -14.58 -27.70 -7.38
N CYS A 272 -14.49 -27.02 -8.52
CA CYS A 272 -15.63 -26.56 -9.28
C CYS A 272 -16.01 -27.64 -10.29
N ALA A 273 -17.12 -28.33 -10.03
CA ALA A 273 -17.65 -29.35 -10.93
C ALA A 273 -18.68 -28.72 -11.88
N PHE A 274 -18.37 -28.78 -13.17
CA PHE A 274 -19.14 -28.20 -14.26
C PHE A 274 -20.28 -29.12 -14.74
N GLY A 275 -21.41 -28.51 -15.12
CA GLY A 275 -22.52 -29.21 -15.76
C GLY A 275 -22.18 -29.73 -17.17
N PRO A 276 -23.04 -30.57 -17.76
CA PRO A 276 -22.81 -31.13 -19.09
C PRO A 276 -22.58 -30.06 -20.17
N GLY A 277 -21.47 -30.16 -20.89
CA GLY A 277 -21.12 -29.22 -21.97
C GLY A 277 -20.35 -27.98 -21.52
N GLU A 278 -20.11 -27.81 -20.22
CA GLU A 278 -19.26 -26.76 -19.65
C GLU A 278 -17.93 -27.35 -19.18
N ASP A 279 -16.83 -26.62 -19.37
CA ASP A 279 -15.54 -26.98 -18.78
C ASP A 279 -14.71 -25.81 -18.27
N PHE A 280 -15.26 -24.59 -18.22
CA PHE A 280 -14.67 -23.41 -17.59
C PHE A 280 -15.71 -22.36 -17.21
N LYS A 281 -15.36 -21.45 -16.28
CA LYS A 281 -16.25 -20.35 -15.84
C LYS A 281 -16.29 -19.20 -16.86
N HIS A 282 -17.47 -18.94 -17.41
CA HIS A 282 -17.78 -17.71 -18.17
C HIS A 282 -18.83 -16.87 -17.43
N PHE A 283 -19.12 -15.65 -17.92
CA PHE A 283 -19.96 -14.68 -17.20
C PHE A 283 -21.34 -15.25 -16.84
N ASP A 284 -22.08 -15.77 -17.82
CA ASP A 284 -23.44 -16.29 -17.59
C ASP A 284 -23.45 -17.47 -16.61
N LEU A 285 -22.46 -18.37 -16.67
CA LEU A 285 -22.35 -19.51 -15.75
C LEU A 285 -22.12 -19.06 -14.30
N LYS A 286 -21.47 -17.90 -14.12
CA LYS A 286 -21.12 -17.37 -12.80
C LYS A 286 -22.23 -16.54 -12.17
N TRP A 287 -23.01 -15.81 -12.97
CA TRP A 287 -23.95 -14.81 -12.47
C TRP A 287 -25.41 -15.05 -12.85
N THR A 288 -25.70 -15.98 -13.78
CA THR A 288 -27.05 -16.22 -14.31
C THR A 288 -27.48 -17.69 -14.20
N ASP A 289 -26.56 -18.64 -14.42
CA ASP A 289 -26.81 -20.09 -14.34
C ASP A 289 -25.91 -20.78 -13.30
N TYR A 290 -25.72 -20.13 -12.15
CA TYR A 290 -24.82 -20.61 -11.09
C TYR A 290 -25.30 -21.92 -10.45
N GLU A 291 -26.57 -22.30 -10.60
CA GLU A 291 -27.13 -23.57 -10.12
C GLU A 291 -26.52 -24.79 -10.82
N SER A 292 -25.97 -24.61 -12.02
CA SER A 292 -25.29 -25.66 -12.78
C SER A 292 -23.86 -25.94 -12.30
N LEU A 293 -23.30 -25.08 -11.43
CA LEU A 293 -22.02 -25.28 -10.78
C LEU A 293 -22.22 -25.99 -9.44
N SER A 294 -21.46 -27.05 -9.20
CA SER A 294 -21.40 -27.69 -7.88
C SER A 294 -20.00 -27.61 -7.29
N TRP A 295 -19.93 -27.40 -5.99
CA TRP A 295 -18.67 -27.35 -5.25
C TRP A 295 -18.46 -28.66 -4.50
N ARG A 296 -17.24 -29.17 -4.52
CA ARG A 296 -16.87 -30.40 -3.81
C ARG A 296 -15.52 -30.21 -3.13
N PRO A 297 -15.35 -30.59 -1.86
CA PRO A 297 -14.02 -30.60 -1.24
C PRO A 297 -13.07 -31.48 -2.05
N CYS A 298 -11.79 -31.07 -2.15
CA CYS A 298 -10.76 -31.91 -2.77
C CYS A 298 -10.59 -33.20 -1.96
N ALA A 299 -11.08 -34.32 -2.48
CA ALA A 299 -11.02 -35.61 -1.81
C ALA A 299 -9.61 -36.23 -1.78
N ASP A 300 -8.75 -35.85 -2.73
CA ASP A 300 -7.36 -36.30 -2.78
C ASP A 300 -6.51 -35.43 -1.86
N GLN A 301 -5.99 -36.04 -0.79
CA GLN A 301 -5.21 -35.35 0.23
C GLN A 301 -3.86 -34.85 -0.30
N GLU A 302 -3.19 -35.61 -1.17
CA GLU A 302 -1.88 -35.20 -1.71
C GLU A 302 -2.07 -33.99 -2.64
N LEU A 303 -3.08 -34.04 -3.50
CA LEU A 303 -3.43 -32.91 -4.35
C LEU A 303 -3.87 -31.70 -3.53
N SER A 304 -4.65 -31.91 -2.46
CA SER A 304 -5.10 -30.86 -1.55
C SER A 304 -3.93 -30.11 -0.92
N GLU A 305 -2.94 -30.83 -0.39
CA GLU A 305 -1.74 -30.20 0.19
C GLU A 305 -0.90 -29.47 -0.86
N ARG A 306 -0.74 -30.05 -2.06
CA ARG A 306 -0.04 -29.37 -3.17
C ARG A 306 -0.76 -28.08 -3.62
N LEU A 307 -2.09 -28.08 -3.64
CA LEU A 307 -2.91 -26.89 -3.95
C LEU A 307 -2.77 -25.81 -2.86
N LYS A 308 -2.77 -26.21 -1.58
CA LYS A 308 -2.54 -25.29 -0.46
C LYS A 308 -1.16 -24.62 -0.55
N VAL A 309 -0.11 -25.40 -0.82
CA VAL A 309 1.25 -24.87 -1.02
C VAL A 309 1.28 -23.88 -2.19
N ALA A 310 0.74 -24.26 -3.35
CA ALA A 310 0.67 -23.38 -4.51
C ALA A 310 -0.12 -22.08 -4.25
N ALA A 311 -1.18 -22.14 -3.45
CA ALA A 311 -1.98 -20.98 -3.05
C ALA A 311 -1.20 -20.06 -2.11
N CYS A 312 -0.54 -20.61 -1.08
CA CYS A 312 0.34 -19.84 -0.19
C CYS A 312 1.49 -19.18 -0.96
N ASP A 313 2.13 -19.89 -1.90
CA ASP A 313 3.22 -19.36 -2.71
C ASP A 313 2.75 -18.29 -3.69
N THR A 314 1.56 -18.46 -4.29
CA THR A 314 0.91 -17.41 -5.10
C THR A 314 0.63 -16.16 -4.28
N PHE A 315 0.12 -16.32 -3.05
CA PHE A 315 -0.15 -15.21 -2.14
C PHE A 315 1.15 -14.47 -1.77
N ARG A 316 2.24 -15.19 -1.46
CA ARG A 316 3.56 -14.57 -1.22
C ARG A 316 4.10 -13.86 -2.47
N ALA A 317 3.97 -14.50 -3.62
CA ALA A 317 4.44 -13.97 -4.90
C ALA A 317 3.81 -12.62 -5.24
N THR A 318 2.52 -12.51 -4.98
CA THR A 318 1.73 -11.31 -5.23
C THR A 318 1.75 -10.31 -4.08
N ARG A 319 2.57 -10.57 -3.03
CA ARG A 319 2.64 -9.77 -1.79
C ARG A 319 1.25 -9.56 -1.18
N GLY A 320 0.49 -10.66 -1.11
CA GLY A 320 -0.88 -10.68 -0.64
C GLY A 320 -1.06 -10.08 0.74
N VAL A 321 -2.19 -9.42 0.93
CA VAL A 321 -2.57 -8.78 2.20
C VAL A 321 -4.00 -9.18 2.57
N SER A 322 -4.19 -9.52 3.84
CA SER A 322 -5.45 -9.95 4.45
C SER A 322 -5.98 -11.29 3.93
N TYR A 323 -6.56 -11.35 2.72
CA TYR A 323 -7.08 -12.60 2.15
C TYR A 323 -7.25 -12.49 0.63
N GLY A 324 -7.29 -13.63 -0.03
CA GLY A 324 -7.58 -13.74 -1.46
C GLY A 324 -7.87 -15.18 -1.86
N ARG A 325 -8.52 -15.35 -3.00
CA ARG A 325 -8.88 -16.67 -3.52
C ARG A 325 -8.09 -17.00 -4.76
N CYS A 326 -7.29 -18.07 -4.71
CA CYS A 326 -6.54 -18.57 -5.85
C CYS A 326 -7.38 -19.57 -6.64
N ASP A 327 -7.49 -19.37 -7.95
CA ASP A 327 -8.17 -20.29 -8.86
C ASP A 327 -7.11 -21.04 -9.70
N PHE A 328 -7.21 -22.37 -9.73
CA PHE A 328 -6.24 -23.28 -10.36
C PHE A 328 -6.91 -24.23 -11.35
N ARG A 329 -6.15 -24.69 -12.34
CA ARG A 329 -6.48 -25.94 -13.06
C ARG A 329 -5.43 -27.00 -12.83
N VAL A 330 -5.90 -28.25 -12.76
CA VAL A 330 -5.07 -29.44 -12.59
C VAL A 330 -5.24 -30.31 -13.83
N ASP A 331 -4.16 -30.53 -14.57
CA ASP A 331 -4.20 -31.32 -15.81
C ASP A 331 -4.29 -32.83 -15.57
N GLY A 332 -4.37 -33.61 -16.65
CA GLY A 332 -4.44 -35.08 -16.58
C GLY A 332 -3.20 -35.76 -16.00
N ALA A 333 -2.07 -35.06 -15.86
CA ALA A 333 -0.87 -35.53 -15.19
C ALA A 333 -0.82 -35.12 -13.71
N GLY A 334 -1.82 -34.37 -13.23
CA GLY A 334 -1.85 -33.84 -11.87
C GLY A 334 -1.00 -32.59 -11.68
N GLU A 335 -0.63 -31.88 -12.75
CA GLU A 335 0.13 -30.63 -12.66
C GLU A 335 -0.80 -29.44 -12.39
N ILE A 336 -0.41 -28.59 -11.44
CA ILE A 336 -1.21 -27.46 -10.96
C ILE A 336 -0.78 -26.19 -11.71
N TYR A 337 -1.74 -25.49 -12.32
CA TYR A 337 -1.53 -24.23 -13.02
C TYR A 337 -2.39 -23.13 -12.39
N LEU A 338 -1.77 -22.04 -11.95
CA LEU A 338 -2.47 -20.86 -11.47
C LEU A 338 -3.17 -20.15 -12.64
N LEU A 339 -4.49 -19.94 -12.50
CA LEU A 339 -5.24 -19.10 -13.42
C LEU A 339 -5.15 -17.64 -13.00
N GLU A 340 -5.50 -17.36 -11.74
CA GLU A 340 -5.49 -16.03 -11.13
C GLU A 340 -5.63 -16.13 -9.60
N ILE A 341 -5.30 -15.03 -8.93
CA ILE A 341 -5.71 -14.77 -7.54
C ILE A 341 -6.75 -13.64 -7.57
N ASN A 342 -7.81 -13.78 -6.77
CA ASN A 342 -8.84 -12.77 -6.58
C ASN A 342 -8.67 -12.16 -5.18
N PRO A 343 -7.98 -11.01 -5.05
CA PRO A 343 -8.00 -10.21 -3.84
C PRO A 343 -9.44 -9.75 -3.55
N ASN A 344 -9.78 -9.52 -2.29
CA ASN A 344 -11.14 -9.05 -1.92
C ASN A 344 -12.28 -9.88 -2.53
N CYS A 345 -12.08 -11.19 -2.69
CA CYS A 345 -13.11 -12.06 -3.27
C CYS A 345 -14.41 -12.00 -2.46
N GLY A 346 -15.56 -12.15 -3.15
CA GLY A 346 -16.86 -12.26 -2.50
C GLY A 346 -16.89 -13.32 -1.41
N VAL A 347 -17.27 -12.91 -0.20
CA VAL A 347 -17.25 -13.69 1.05
C VAL A 347 -18.22 -13.05 2.04
N LEU A 348 -18.64 -13.81 3.06
CA LEU A 348 -19.57 -13.37 4.11
C LEU A 348 -20.97 -13.07 3.55
N TYR A 349 -21.38 -13.75 2.48
CA TYR A 349 -22.74 -13.65 1.95
C TYR A 349 -23.78 -14.17 2.97
N PRO A 350 -25.07 -13.80 2.86
CA PRO A 350 -26.11 -14.32 3.74
C PRO A 350 -26.15 -15.86 3.77
N PRO A 351 -26.45 -16.49 4.91
CA PRO A 351 -26.63 -17.94 4.97
C PRO A 351 -27.61 -18.45 3.91
N GLY A 352 -27.19 -19.46 3.15
CA GLY A 352 -27.96 -19.99 2.01
C GLY A 352 -27.69 -19.33 0.66
N LEU A 353 -26.95 -18.22 0.62
CA LEU A 353 -26.45 -17.57 -0.60
C LEU A 353 -24.91 -17.66 -0.68
N HIS A 354 -24.35 -18.77 -0.20
CA HIS A 354 -22.90 -18.94 -0.08
C HIS A 354 -22.20 -18.87 -1.45
N GLY A 355 -21.19 -18.02 -1.54
CA GLY A 355 -20.20 -18.09 -2.61
C GLY A 355 -19.19 -19.22 -2.38
N SER A 356 -18.20 -19.35 -3.27
CA SER A 356 -17.17 -20.39 -3.12
C SER A 356 -16.31 -20.21 -1.87
N ALA A 357 -16.03 -18.96 -1.47
CA ALA A 357 -15.29 -18.67 -0.24
C ALA A 357 -16.10 -19.06 1.01
N ASP A 358 -17.40 -18.74 1.05
CA ASP A 358 -18.29 -19.16 2.14
C ASP A 358 -18.45 -20.68 2.20
N TYR A 359 -18.51 -21.35 1.05
CA TYR A 359 -18.52 -22.80 1.01
C TYR A 359 -17.23 -23.37 1.63
N ILE A 360 -16.05 -22.86 1.26
CA ILE A 360 -14.76 -23.26 1.86
C ILE A 360 -14.78 -23.07 3.39
N LEU A 361 -15.21 -21.89 3.85
CA LEU A 361 -15.31 -21.56 5.28
C LEU A 361 -16.30 -22.48 6.03
N SER A 362 -17.31 -23.03 5.35
CA SER A 362 -18.26 -23.95 5.98
C SER A 362 -17.75 -25.39 6.15
N LEU A 363 -16.59 -25.74 5.58
CA LEU A 363 -16.08 -27.12 5.58
C LEU A 363 -15.30 -27.49 6.84
N ASP A 364 -14.68 -26.51 7.50
CA ASP A 364 -13.76 -26.72 8.61
C ASP A 364 -14.18 -25.87 9.83
N PRO A 365 -14.64 -26.50 10.92
CA PRO A 365 -15.00 -25.78 12.14
C PRO A 365 -13.86 -25.00 12.79
N GLU A 366 -12.60 -25.36 12.54
CA GLU A 366 -11.45 -24.61 13.07
C GLU A 366 -11.16 -23.34 12.25
N HIS A 367 -11.56 -23.32 10.98
CA HIS A 367 -11.33 -22.25 10.02
C HIS A 367 -12.65 -21.70 9.45
N ASP A 368 -13.66 -21.57 10.30
CA ASP A 368 -15.00 -21.13 9.94
C ASP A 368 -15.11 -19.61 9.70
N HIS A 369 -16.31 -19.12 9.33
CA HIS A 369 -16.56 -17.68 9.12
C HIS A 369 -16.24 -16.84 10.36
N ALA A 370 -16.50 -17.36 11.56
CA ALA A 370 -16.25 -16.67 12.81
C ALA A 370 -14.74 -16.53 13.07
N HIS A 371 -13.98 -17.60 12.84
CA HIS A 371 -12.52 -17.59 12.89
C HIS A 371 -11.95 -16.63 11.84
N PHE A 372 -12.43 -16.71 10.60
CA PHE A 372 -12.02 -15.82 9.50
C PHE A 372 -12.17 -14.35 9.87
N LEU A 373 -13.33 -13.93 10.38
CA LEU A 373 -13.57 -12.55 10.86
C LEU A 373 -12.57 -12.15 11.95
N ALA A 374 -12.37 -13.00 12.96
CA ALA A 374 -11.44 -12.71 14.04
C ALA A 374 -10.00 -12.54 13.53
N THR A 375 -9.58 -13.39 12.60
CA THR A 375 -8.25 -13.38 11.99
C THR A 375 -8.02 -12.11 11.16
N ILE A 376 -8.93 -11.76 10.25
CA ILE A 376 -8.74 -10.56 9.39
C ILE A 376 -8.80 -9.25 10.20
N PHE A 377 -9.59 -9.19 11.28
CA PHE A 377 -9.59 -8.02 12.18
C PHE A 377 -8.30 -7.93 12.99
N ALA A 378 -7.82 -9.05 13.52
CA ALA A 378 -6.56 -9.09 14.26
C ALA A 378 -5.38 -8.63 13.39
N THR A 379 -5.29 -9.12 12.15
CA THR A 379 -4.22 -8.73 11.24
C THR A 379 -4.36 -7.28 10.77
N ALA A 380 -5.57 -6.80 10.49
CA ALA A 380 -5.82 -5.39 10.18
C ALA A 380 -5.31 -4.43 11.26
N ILE A 381 -5.65 -4.69 12.52
CA ILE A 381 -5.24 -3.87 13.67
C ILE A 381 -3.73 -3.98 13.91
N SER A 382 -3.16 -5.18 13.86
CA SER A 382 -1.72 -5.39 14.00
C SER A 382 -0.92 -4.64 12.91
N ARG A 383 -1.35 -4.75 11.65
CA ARG A 383 -0.72 -4.07 10.51
C ARG A 383 -0.85 -2.56 10.61
N HIS A 384 -1.98 -2.05 11.10
CA HIS A 384 -2.14 -0.62 11.37
C HIS A 384 -1.21 -0.15 12.51
N SER A 385 -1.09 -0.92 13.59
CA SER A 385 -0.18 -0.63 14.70
C SER A 385 1.28 -0.58 14.25
N MET A 386 1.72 -1.54 13.42
CA MET A 386 3.08 -1.58 12.88
C MET A 386 3.40 -0.43 11.91
N ARG A 387 2.38 0.14 11.26
CA ARG A 387 2.51 1.29 10.36
C ARG A 387 2.56 2.64 11.09
N GLN A 388 2.23 2.68 12.38
CA GLN A 388 2.24 3.94 13.12
C GLN A 388 3.66 4.53 13.16
N PRO A 389 3.83 5.81 12.80
CA PRO A 389 5.12 6.44 12.82
C PRO A 389 5.65 6.46 14.25
N LYS A 390 6.85 5.91 14.46
CA LYS A 390 7.56 6.04 15.75
C LYS A 390 8.35 7.34 15.84
N VAL A 391 8.59 7.98 14.70
CA VAL A 391 9.41 9.16 14.55
C VAL A 391 8.75 10.16 13.61
N ALA A 392 9.04 11.45 13.78
CA ALA A 392 8.58 12.50 12.87
C ALA A 392 9.72 13.46 12.50
N PRO A 393 9.72 14.01 11.27
CA PRO A 393 10.63 15.08 10.89
C PRO A 393 10.24 16.38 11.59
N VAL A 394 11.23 17.08 12.14
CA VAL A 394 11.07 18.37 12.82
C VAL A 394 12.15 19.33 12.34
N PHE A 395 11.78 20.59 12.17
CA PHE A 395 12.72 21.68 11.91
C PHE A 395 13.20 22.29 13.24
N PHE A 396 14.49 22.15 13.52
CA PHE A 396 15.15 22.73 14.68
C PHE A 396 15.60 24.14 14.32
N ARG A 397 15.09 25.19 14.97
CA ARG A 397 15.44 26.60 14.65
C ARG A 397 16.90 26.98 14.98
N CYS A 398 17.55 26.22 15.83
CA CYS A 398 18.98 26.32 16.15
C CYS A 398 19.56 24.91 16.00
N PRO A 399 20.78 24.71 15.46
CA PRO A 399 21.41 23.40 15.49
C PRO A 399 21.34 22.84 16.93
N PRO A 400 20.84 21.61 17.12
CA PRO A 400 20.40 21.13 18.41
C PRO A 400 21.58 21.09 19.39
N ARG A 401 21.52 21.91 20.45
CA ARG A 401 22.26 21.62 21.68
C ARG A 401 21.51 20.49 22.38
N SER A 402 22.14 19.33 22.54
CA SER A 402 21.59 18.26 23.37
C SER A 402 21.45 18.77 24.81
N VAL A 403 20.23 18.83 25.32
CA VAL A 403 19.97 19.15 26.73
C VAL A 403 20.43 17.94 27.57
N PRO A 404 21.31 18.10 28.58
CA PRO A 404 21.57 17.03 29.52
C PRO A 404 20.34 16.82 30.40
N THR A 405 19.77 15.62 30.42
CA THR A 405 18.80 15.23 31.45
C THR A 405 19.52 15.23 32.80
N PRO A 406 19.09 16.02 33.81
CA PRO A 406 19.71 15.95 35.12
C PRO A 406 19.40 14.59 35.74
N MET A 407 20.44 13.81 36.03
CA MET A 407 20.33 12.63 36.90
C MET A 407 19.82 13.09 38.27
N ALA A 408 18.76 12.46 38.76
CA ALA A 408 18.25 12.66 40.10
C ALA A 408 19.36 12.44 41.13
N ALA A 409 19.75 13.52 41.82
CA ALA A 409 20.72 13.46 42.90
C ALA A 409 20.12 12.65 44.07
N ARG A 410 20.85 11.61 44.50
CA ARG A 410 20.59 10.93 45.78
C ARG A 410 20.75 11.93 46.93
N PRO A 411 19.88 11.93 47.94
CA PRO A 411 20.05 12.81 49.09
C PRO A 411 21.20 12.30 49.97
N GLN A 412 22.21 13.14 50.19
CA GLN A 412 23.21 12.94 51.22
C GLN A 412 22.72 13.56 52.54
N HIS A 413 22.76 12.76 53.60
CA HIS A 413 22.62 13.17 54.99
C HIS A 413 23.81 14.04 55.44
N HIS A 414 23.55 15.15 56.15
CA HIS A 414 24.23 15.59 57.39
C HIS A 414 23.70 16.98 57.82
N GLN A 415 23.01 17.08 58.96
CA GLN A 415 23.49 17.51 60.30
C GLN A 415 23.56 19.04 60.52
N GLN A 416 22.54 19.52 61.26
CA GLN A 416 22.48 20.57 62.30
C GLN A 416 23.48 21.77 62.33
N GLN A 417 22.90 22.98 62.09
CA GLN A 417 22.82 24.21 62.95
C GLN A 417 24.11 24.95 63.46
N PRO A 418 24.06 26.23 63.97
CA PRO A 418 23.00 27.28 63.97
C PRO A 418 23.47 28.77 63.76
N ASN A 419 22.47 29.69 63.72
CA ASN A 419 22.39 31.11 64.15
C ASN A 419 23.07 32.28 63.40
N GLY A 420 22.24 33.28 63.01
CA GLY A 420 22.40 34.66 63.50
C GLY A 420 22.23 35.86 62.53
N VAL A 421 21.17 36.65 62.78
CA VAL A 421 21.01 38.14 62.71
C VAL A 421 20.32 38.80 61.50
N GLU A 422 19.35 39.66 61.85
CA GLU A 422 18.37 40.50 61.13
C GLU A 422 18.96 41.74 60.41
N GLU A 423 18.23 42.30 59.41
CA GLU A 423 17.50 43.60 59.53
C GLU A 423 16.92 44.11 58.18
N ASP A 424 15.64 44.51 58.28
CA ASP A 424 14.88 45.63 57.67
C ASP A 424 14.59 45.84 56.16
N ALA A 425 13.28 46.03 55.93
CA ALA A 425 12.61 46.58 54.74
C ALA A 425 12.42 48.12 54.88
N PRO A 426 11.96 48.87 53.84
CA PRO A 426 10.49 48.95 53.59
C PRO A 426 10.05 49.25 52.14
N GLY A 427 8.75 49.01 51.87
CA GLY A 427 7.91 49.99 51.16
C GLY A 427 7.43 49.68 49.73
N THR A 428 6.26 49.06 49.61
CA THR A 428 5.33 49.17 48.45
C THR A 428 4.64 50.54 48.39
N PRO A 429 4.07 50.92 47.23
CA PRO A 429 2.61 51.09 47.22
C PRO A 429 1.86 50.44 46.04
N SER A 430 0.59 50.15 46.34
CA SER A 430 -0.58 49.75 45.53
C SER A 430 -1.00 50.85 44.52
N CYS A 431 -1.99 50.74 43.61
CA CYS A 431 -3.34 50.15 43.57
C CYS A 431 -3.75 50.01 42.08
N GLU A 432 -4.37 48.90 41.66
CA GLU A 432 -5.82 48.74 41.35
C GLU A 432 -6.42 49.66 40.25
N ALA A 433 -6.98 49.04 39.19
CA ALA A 433 -8.40 49.17 38.84
C ALA A 433 -8.84 48.18 37.72
N ALA A 434 -9.86 47.39 38.08
CA ALA A 434 -10.93 46.68 37.34
C ALA A 434 -10.96 46.72 35.79
N ALA A 435 -11.11 45.60 35.06
CA ALA A 435 -12.17 44.58 35.02
C ALA A 435 -13.52 45.03 34.40
N THR A 436 -13.86 44.46 33.23
CA THR A 436 -15.17 44.05 32.66
C THR A 436 -15.00 43.86 31.14
N SER A 437 -15.65 42.97 30.41
CA SER A 437 -16.42 41.74 30.63
C SER A 437 -16.57 41.06 29.25
N ALA A 438 -16.94 39.79 29.24
CA ALA A 438 -16.97 38.89 28.10
C ALA A 438 -18.12 39.08 27.07
N ALA A 439 -17.91 38.45 25.91
CA ALA A 439 -18.82 37.53 25.21
C ALA A 439 -19.58 37.95 23.92
N ALA A 440 -19.68 36.94 23.05
CA ALA A 440 -20.63 36.68 21.95
C ALA A 440 -20.31 37.34 20.59
N ALA A 441 -19.89 36.57 19.58
CA ALA A 441 -20.61 35.57 18.74
C ALA A 441 -21.14 36.20 17.45
N VAL A 442 -20.67 35.68 16.31
CA VAL A 442 -20.94 36.15 14.96
C VAL A 442 -21.99 35.25 14.31
N THR A 443 -23.08 35.85 13.85
CA THR A 443 -24.09 35.24 12.95
C THR A 443 -24.18 36.07 11.68
N ALA A 444 -24.33 35.36 10.55
CA ALA A 444 -24.45 35.84 9.19
C ALA A 444 -25.69 36.74 8.93
N VAL A 445 -25.65 37.57 7.88
CA VAL A 445 -26.43 37.42 6.63
C VAL A 445 -26.14 38.59 5.65
N THR A 446 -26.10 38.20 4.38
CA THR A 446 -26.03 38.84 3.05
C THR A 446 -26.86 40.10 2.81
N ALA A 447 -26.36 40.99 1.92
CA ALA A 447 -27.14 41.69 0.86
C ALA A 447 -26.24 42.57 -0.05
N ALA A 448 -26.33 42.41 -1.38
CA ALA A 448 -26.84 43.43 -2.32
C ALA A 448 -26.43 43.20 -3.79
N LEU A 449 -27.33 43.67 -4.67
CA LEU A 449 -27.25 43.95 -6.13
C LEU A 449 -27.81 42.83 -7.05
N THR A 450 -29.13 42.74 -7.24
CA THR A 450 -30.04 43.48 -8.18
C THR A 450 -29.95 43.04 -9.65
N LEU A 451 -31.09 42.53 -10.14
CA LEU A 451 -31.47 42.20 -11.51
C LEU A 451 -32.63 43.13 -11.92
N GLU A 452 -32.59 43.66 -13.15
CA GLU A 452 -33.74 43.88 -14.05
C GLU A 452 -33.18 43.63 -15.46
N ASP A 453 -33.76 42.76 -16.30
CA ASP A 453 -34.94 43.05 -17.11
C ASP A 453 -35.39 41.80 -17.92
N HIS A 454 -36.66 41.86 -18.32
CA HIS A 454 -37.56 40.99 -19.11
C HIS A 454 -36.97 40.36 -20.42
N THR A 455 -37.51 39.32 -21.10
CA THR A 455 -38.89 38.81 -21.31
C THR A 455 -38.87 37.44 -22.05
N ASP A 456 -39.97 36.71 -21.88
CA ASP A 456 -40.70 35.83 -22.82
C ASP A 456 -40.11 34.53 -23.43
N GLY A 457 -40.94 33.48 -23.39
CA GLY A 457 -40.97 32.49 -24.47
C GLY A 457 -41.34 31.06 -24.09
N VAL A 458 -42.61 30.81 -23.85
CA VAL A 458 -43.25 29.49 -23.66
C VAL A 458 -43.06 28.59 -24.91
N VAL A 459 -42.93 27.27 -24.72
CA VAL A 459 -43.77 26.19 -25.29
C VAL A 459 -43.02 24.84 -25.37
N THR A 460 -43.78 23.84 -24.94
CA THR A 460 -43.64 22.40 -24.80
C THR A 460 -43.18 21.58 -26.02
N ALA A 461 -42.87 20.31 -25.71
CA ALA A 461 -43.27 19.08 -26.42
C ALA A 461 -42.18 18.26 -27.14
N THR A 462 -41.81 17.15 -26.48
CA THR A 462 -41.90 15.74 -26.92
C THR A 462 -41.36 15.29 -28.29
N ALA A 463 -40.65 14.17 -28.18
CA ALA A 463 -40.74 12.95 -28.99
C ALA A 463 -39.85 12.79 -30.25
N SER A 464 -38.98 11.78 -30.10
CA SER A 464 -38.89 10.57 -30.93
C SER A 464 -38.28 10.62 -32.35
N SER A 465 -37.36 9.66 -32.52
CA SER A 465 -37.29 8.67 -33.61
C SER A 465 -36.86 9.09 -35.01
N GLY A 466 -36.07 8.19 -35.60
CA GLY A 466 -35.88 8.05 -37.04
C GLY A 466 -34.40 8.15 -37.40
N SER A 467 -33.65 7.05 -37.39
CA SER A 467 -33.59 5.99 -38.42
C SER A 467 -32.93 6.44 -39.72
N ASP A 468 -32.09 5.53 -40.20
CA ASP A 468 -31.68 5.35 -41.59
C ASP A 468 -30.71 6.39 -42.18
N SER A 469 -29.82 6.04 -43.10
CA SER A 469 -29.28 4.78 -43.60
C SER A 469 -28.31 5.21 -44.72
N GLY A 470 -27.44 4.29 -45.14
CA GLY A 470 -26.91 4.31 -46.51
C GLY A 470 -25.71 5.23 -46.72
N SER A 471 -24.48 4.70 -46.70
CA SER A 471 -23.87 3.85 -47.75
C SER A 471 -23.19 4.67 -48.85
N ASN A 472 -21.93 4.29 -49.09
CA ASN A 472 -21.26 4.24 -50.39
C ASN A 472 -20.98 5.61 -51.06
N SER A 473 -19.84 5.86 -51.69
CA SER A 473 -18.75 5.00 -52.12
C SER A 473 -17.72 5.88 -52.82
N SER A 474 -16.45 5.48 -52.64
CA SER A 474 -15.49 5.23 -53.71
C SER A 474 -14.80 6.38 -54.45
N THR A 475 -13.47 6.16 -54.56
CA THR A 475 -12.59 6.39 -55.73
C THR A 475 -12.27 7.84 -56.08
N ALA A 476 -11.06 8.22 -56.48
CA ALA A 476 -9.79 7.53 -56.65
C ALA A 476 -8.69 8.59 -56.88
N SER A 477 -7.45 8.17 -56.65
CA SER A 477 -6.23 8.47 -57.43
C SER A 477 -5.86 9.91 -57.79
N GLY A 478 -4.66 10.32 -57.39
CA GLY A 478 -3.98 11.48 -57.98
C GLY A 478 -2.56 11.65 -57.46
N SER A 479 -1.63 10.92 -58.07
CA SER A 479 -0.18 11.01 -57.89
C SER A 479 0.41 12.42 -58.10
N SER A 480 1.35 12.85 -57.26
CA SER A 480 2.58 13.53 -57.70
C SER A 480 3.61 13.68 -56.58
N SER A 481 4.84 13.30 -56.90
CA SER A 481 6.11 13.73 -56.29
C SER A 481 6.96 14.29 -57.46
N PRO A 482 8.12 14.97 -57.29
CA PRO A 482 8.88 15.25 -56.06
C PRO A 482 9.43 16.70 -55.96
N SER A 483 9.90 17.12 -54.77
CA SER A 483 11.03 18.06 -54.67
C SER A 483 11.69 18.03 -53.28
N ARG A 484 13.01 17.78 -53.28
CA ARG A 484 13.94 17.90 -52.14
C ARG A 484 14.04 19.36 -51.66
N ILE A 485 14.27 19.57 -50.36
CA ILE A 485 15.47 20.25 -49.78
C ILE A 485 15.37 20.39 -48.24
N SER A 486 16.50 20.07 -47.60
CA SER A 486 17.04 20.53 -46.30
C SER A 486 16.55 19.99 -44.95
N LYS A 487 17.57 19.71 -44.13
CA LYS A 487 17.63 19.32 -42.73
C LYS A 487 17.12 20.43 -41.80
N GLY A 488 16.57 20.06 -40.65
CA GLY A 488 16.36 20.95 -39.52
C GLY A 488 15.80 20.22 -38.30
N SER A 489 16.66 19.96 -37.32
CA SER A 489 16.34 19.58 -35.95
C SER A 489 15.49 20.65 -35.26
N GLY A 490 14.55 20.25 -34.39
CA GLY A 490 13.91 21.19 -33.47
C GLY A 490 12.64 20.63 -32.84
N ALA A 491 12.74 20.30 -31.55
CA ALA A 491 11.61 20.04 -30.67
C ALA A 491 10.68 21.28 -30.63
N SER A 492 9.36 21.04 -30.64
CA SER A 492 8.38 22.08 -30.33
C SER A 492 7.42 21.56 -29.27
N ALA A 493 7.37 22.32 -28.18
CA ALA A 493 6.34 22.30 -27.16
C ALA A 493 4.96 22.67 -27.74
N VAL A 494 3.89 22.22 -27.08
CA VAL A 494 2.55 22.80 -27.21
C VAL A 494 1.85 22.85 -25.84
N ASN A 495 1.70 24.10 -25.39
CA ASN A 495 0.76 24.77 -24.49
C ASN A 495 -0.49 24.07 -23.90
N GLY A 496 -0.79 24.50 -22.67
CA GLY A 496 -2.14 24.73 -22.10
C GLY A 496 -2.10 24.71 -20.57
N ALA A 497 -2.73 25.57 -19.78
CA ALA A 497 -3.43 26.84 -19.93
C ALA A 497 -3.49 27.47 -18.52
N ALA A 498 -3.54 28.80 -18.44
CA ALA A 498 -3.47 29.57 -17.19
C ALA A 498 -4.86 29.96 -16.64
N GLY A 499 -4.93 30.10 -15.31
CA GLY A 499 -5.94 30.85 -14.54
C GLY A 499 -6.10 30.25 -13.15
N GLY A 500 -5.98 30.93 -12.01
CA GLY A 500 -5.64 32.30 -11.64
C GLY A 500 -5.84 32.38 -10.11
N GLY A 501 -4.81 32.76 -9.34
CA GLY A 501 -4.87 32.82 -7.88
C GLY A 501 -3.80 33.75 -7.31
N LYS A 502 -4.22 34.73 -6.51
CA LYS A 502 -3.51 35.96 -6.17
C LYS A 502 -2.28 35.75 -5.26
N GLY A 503 -1.14 36.24 -5.76
CA GLY A 503 -0.04 36.96 -5.11
C GLY A 503 0.32 36.72 -3.63
N LEU A 504 1.48 36.09 -3.42
CA LEU A 504 2.47 36.58 -2.43
C LEU A 504 3.78 36.83 -3.18
N GLN A 505 4.31 38.06 -3.06
CA GLN A 505 5.59 38.46 -3.65
C GLN A 505 6.73 37.63 -3.06
N ALA A 506 7.42 36.87 -3.91
CA ALA A 506 8.72 36.29 -3.58
C ALA A 506 9.75 37.42 -3.53
N ALA A 507 10.14 37.82 -2.33
CA ALA A 507 11.31 38.67 -2.13
C ALA A 507 12.56 37.87 -2.51
N ALA A 508 13.31 38.40 -3.48
CA ALA A 508 14.62 37.91 -3.85
C ALA A 508 15.55 37.94 -2.62
N ALA A 509 15.99 36.78 -2.16
CA ALA A 509 17.07 36.68 -1.19
C ALA A 509 18.39 36.62 -1.96
N GLY A 510 19.12 37.74 -1.89
CA GLY A 510 20.47 37.86 -2.39
C GLY A 510 21.44 36.92 -1.68
N SER A 511 22.52 36.66 -2.39
CA SER A 511 23.75 36.05 -1.90
C SER A 511 24.21 36.66 -0.58
N ASP A 512 24.45 35.83 0.42
CA ASP A 512 25.58 36.00 1.34
C ASP A 512 25.94 34.63 1.94
N ALA A 513 27.14 34.18 1.58
CA ALA A 513 27.82 33.08 2.20
C ALA A 513 28.57 33.57 3.44
N ALA A 514 28.66 32.70 4.43
CA ALA A 514 29.47 32.78 5.65
C ALA A 514 28.97 33.69 6.79
N ASP A 515 29.10 33.12 7.99
CA ASP A 515 28.92 33.68 9.34
C ASP A 515 27.50 33.89 9.86
N GLY A 516 27.03 32.96 10.71
CA GLY A 516 25.89 33.23 11.58
C GLY A 516 25.23 31.99 12.18
N VAL A 517 25.42 31.81 13.49
CA VAL A 517 24.57 30.99 14.35
C VAL A 517 23.09 31.32 14.09
N GLY A 518 22.28 30.38 13.56
CA GLY A 518 20.80 30.51 13.63
C GLY A 518 19.93 30.22 12.40
N ALA A 519 20.35 29.43 11.40
CA ALA A 519 19.47 29.06 10.27
C ALA A 519 18.75 27.71 10.41
N GLY A 520 18.79 27.08 11.58
CA GLY A 520 18.12 25.81 11.85
C GLY A 520 18.48 24.62 10.92
N GLY A 521 17.85 23.46 11.14
CA GLY A 521 18.09 22.25 10.37
C GLY A 521 17.02 21.19 10.62
N TRP A 522 16.85 20.26 9.69
CA TRP A 522 15.88 19.17 9.83
C TRP A 522 16.48 18.00 10.61
N GLY A 523 15.64 17.25 11.32
CA GLY A 523 16.01 16.00 11.97
C GLY A 523 14.77 15.20 12.37
N LEU A 524 14.98 14.03 12.94
CA LEU A 524 13.90 13.16 13.42
C LEU A 524 13.79 13.23 14.94
N VAL A 525 12.57 13.17 15.48
CA VAL A 525 12.30 12.99 16.93
C VAL A 525 11.43 11.76 17.15
N ALA A 526 11.60 11.08 18.28
CA ALA A 526 10.70 10.01 18.69
C ALA A 526 9.32 10.57 19.08
N LEU A 527 8.25 9.95 18.59
CA LEU A 527 6.86 10.26 18.96
C LEU A 527 6.39 9.45 20.17
N VAL A 528 6.96 8.25 20.33
CA VAL A 528 6.62 7.27 21.36
C VAL A 528 7.89 6.78 22.06
N PRO A 529 7.79 6.16 23.25
CA PRO A 529 8.95 5.50 23.84
C PRO A 529 9.42 4.35 22.93
N ILE A 530 10.72 4.33 22.60
CA ILE A 530 11.33 3.28 21.78
C ILE A 530 12.31 2.50 22.65
N ARG A 531 12.18 1.17 22.71
CA ARG A 531 13.03 0.32 23.55
C ARG A 531 14.37 0.05 22.86
N ALA A 532 15.42 -0.19 23.65
CA ALA A 532 16.69 -0.67 23.12
C ALA A 532 16.49 -1.95 22.28
N GLY A 533 17.11 -2.01 21.10
CA GLY A 533 17.00 -3.11 20.15
C GLY A 533 15.77 -3.05 19.22
N GLU A 534 14.86 -2.11 19.42
CA GLU A 534 13.68 -1.92 18.59
C GLU A 534 14.01 -1.21 17.27
N VAL A 535 13.38 -1.62 16.17
CA VAL A 535 13.53 -0.95 14.86
C VAL A 535 12.84 0.41 14.91
N VAL A 536 13.63 1.46 14.61
CA VAL A 536 13.22 2.87 14.54
C VAL A 536 12.75 3.21 13.14
N GLN A 537 13.52 2.81 12.12
CA GLN A 537 13.14 2.93 10.71
C GLN A 537 13.51 1.65 9.96
N ARG A 538 12.55 1.13 9.19
CA ARG A 538 12.74 -0.02 8.29
C ARG A 538 13.18 0.48 6.92
N ASN A 539 14.37 0.10 6.50
CA ASN A 539 14.95 0.45 5.21
C ASN A 539 15.24 -0.76 4.34
N GLU A 540 15.22 -1.98 4.90
CA GLU A 540 15.32 -3.20 4.09
C GLU A 540 14.19 -3.25 3.05
N GLN A 541 14.54 -3.65 1.83
CA GLN A 541 13.62 -3.79 0.68
C GLN A 541 12.85 -2.53 0.27
N ARG A 542 13.25 -1.35 0.76
CA ARG A 542 12.64 -0.07 0.37
C ARG A 542 13.21 0.43 -0.95
N PRO A 543 12.39 1.06 -1.82
CA PRO A 543 12.90 1.78 -2.97
C PRO A 543 13.89 2.87 -2.54
N VAL A 544 15.01 2.96 -3.25
CA VAL A 544 16.04 3.98 -3.04
C VAL A 544 16.48 4.55 -4.39
N VAL A 545 16.92 5.81 -4.39
CA VAL A 545 17.51 6.41 -5.59
C VAL A 545 19.01 6.11 -5.60
N LEU A 546 19.49 5.54 -6.69
CA LEU A 546 20.89 5.23 -6.90
C LEU A 546 21.54 6.24 -7.85
N ALA A 547 22.71 6.73 -7.48
CA ALA A 547 23.53 7.59 -8.33
C ALA A 547 24.98 7.09 -8.33
N SER A 548 25.61 7.08 -9.52
CA SER A 548 27.05 6.84 -9.61
C SER A 548 27.84 8.13 -9.41
N SER A 549 28.99 8.07 -8.74
CA SER A 549 29.87 9.24 -8.53
C SER A 549 30.23 9.91 -9.86
N GLY A 550 30.49 9.11 -10.90
CA GLY A 550 30.71 9.61 -12.27
C GLY A 550 29.52 10.37 -12.85
N PHE A 551 28.28 9.91 -12.66
CA PHE A 551 27.09 10.67 -13.08
C PHE A 551 26.98 11.99 -12.31
N VAL A 552 27.13 11.95 -10.99
CA VAL A 552 27.07 13.14 -10.12
C VAL A 552 28.11 14.18 -10.55
N LYS A 553 29.36 13.77 -10.83
CA LYS A 553 30.44 14.65 -11.29
C LYS A 553 30.20 15.26 -12.67
N ARG A 554 29.53 14.55 -13.59
CA ARG A 554 29.26 15.03 -14.95
C ARG A 554 27.98 15.86 -15.06
N SER A 555 26.98 15.56 -14.24
CA SER A 555 25.61 16.06 -14.40
C SER A 555 25.20 17.11 -13.36
N TRP A 556 25.82 17.11 -12.17
CA TRP A 556 25.46 18.03 -11.09
C TRP A 556 26.58 19.06 -10.86
N PRO A 557 26.37 20.34 -11.24
CA PRO A 557 27.38 21.38 -11.07
C PRO A 557 27.85 21.52 -9.63
N VAL A 558 29.13 21.86 -9.44
CA VAL A 558 29.69 22.18 -8.12
C VAL A 558 28.92 23.35 -7.52
N GLY A 559 28.51 23.23 -6.25
CA GLY A 559 27.69 24.23 -5.55
C GLY A 559 26.20 24.19 -5.90
N SER A 560 25.75 23.29 -6.77
CA SER A 560 24.30 23.05 -6.94
C SER A 560 23.73 22.37 -5.70
N ARG A 561 22.45 22.60 -5.41
CA ARG A 561 21.77 21.99 -4.25
C ARG A 561 21.86 20.47 -4.28
N GLN A 562 21.66 19.85 -5.45
CA GLN A 562 21.77 18.39 -5.60
C GLN A 562 23.16 17.88 -5.25
N ARG A 563 24.22 18.61 -5.66
CA ARG A 563 25.60 18.28 -5.35
C ARG A 563 25.90 18.40 -3.85
N GLU A 564 25.47 19.50 -3.21
CA GLU A 564 25.63 19.71 -1.77
C GLU A 564 24.97 18.60 -0.95
N TRP A 565 23.75 18.20 -1.32
CA TRP A 565 23.01 17.16 -0.61
C TRP A 565 23.64 15.79 -0.76
N PHE A 566 24.16 15.49 -1.95
CA PHE A 566 24.91 14.28 -2.19
C PHE A 566 26.14 14.20 -1.29
N GLU A 567 26.95 15.27 -1.27
CA GLU A 567 28.17 15.33 -0.47
C GLU A 567 27.90 15.32 1.04
N ALA A 568 26.74 15.80 1.48
CA ALA A 568 26.37 15.84 2.89
C ALA A 568 25.78 14.52 3.42
N TYR A 569 25.01 13.80 2.60
CA TYR A 569 24.11 12.75 3.11
C TYR A 569 24.08 11.45 2.30
N ALA A 570 24.64 11.42 1.09
CA ALA A 570 24.66 10.18 0.31
C ALA A 570 25.55 9.13 0.99
N TYR A 571 25.13 7.87 0.93
CA TYR A 571 25.90 6.76 1.49
C TYR A 571 26.24 5.72 0.42
N PRO A 572 27.49 5.22 0.38
CA PRO A 572 27.91 4.23 -0.60
C PRO A 572 27.31 2.86 -0.34
N ILE A 573 26.95 2.17 -1.43
CA ILE A 573 26.69 0.72 -1.45
C ILE A 573 27.76 -0.05 -2.25
N GLY A 574 28.67 0.69 -2.89
CA GLY A 574 29.85 0.19 -3.58
C GLY A 574 30.85 1.32 -3.76
N ASP A 575 31.95 1.07 -4.47
CA ASP A 575 33.03 2.06 -4.61
C ASP A 575 32.61 3.28 -5.45
N GLU A 576 31.64 3.10 -6.37
CA GLU A 576 31.19 4.15 -7.30
C GLU A 576 29.68 4.44 -7.23
N VAL A 577 28.92 3.68 -6.46
CA VAL A 577 27.44 3.76 -6.42
C VAL A 577 26.97 4.10 -5.02
N TYR A 578 26.11 5.12 -4.97
CA TYR A 578 25.61 5.72 -3.75
C TYR A 578 24.09 5.68 -3.75
N VAL A 579 23.53 5.50 -2.56
CA VAL A 579 22.13 5.84 -2.31
C VAL A 579 22.06 7.33 -2.02
N THR A 580 21.13 7.99 -2.69
CA THR A 580 20.81 9.41 -2.52
C THR A 580 19.29 9.58 -2.35
N TRP A 581 18.88 10.81 -2.08
CA TRP A 581 17.50 11.16 -1.78
C TRP A 581 16.53 10.91 -2.93
N SER A 582 15.31 10.52 -2.57
CA SER A 582 14.17 10.39 -3.48
C SER A 582 13.62 11.75 -3.90
N ASP A 583 13.07 11.82 -5.10
CA ASP A 583 12.27 12.98 -5.55
C ASP A 583 10.90 13.03 -4.85
N ASP A 584 10.49 11.96 -4.17
CA ASP A 584 9.32 11.91 -3.30
C ASP A 584 9.64 12.46 -1.90
N PRO A 585 9.09 13.63 -1.50
CA PRO A 585 9.35 14.22 -0.19
C PRO A 585 8.83 13.37 0.98
N THR A 586 7.87 12.47 0.76
CA THR A 586 7.35 11.59 1.83
C THR A 586 8.34 10.49 2.19
N SER A 587 9.26 10.16 1.28
CA SER A 587 10.39 9.26 1.51
C SER A 587 11.57 9.94 2.22
N TRP A 588 11.46 11.23 2.55
CA TRP A 588 12.55 11.99 3.16
C TRP A 588 12.67 11.74 4.68
N ALA A 589 13.80 11.17 5.09
CA ALA A 589 14.13 10.90 6.49
C ALA A 589 15.45 11.60 6.91
N PRO A 590 15.40 12.83 7.44
CA PRO A 590 16.61 13.57 7.84
C PRO A 590 17.23 12.97 9.11
N LEU A 591 18.28 12.16 8.95
CA LEU A 591 18.99 11.54 10.06
C LEU A 591 20.22 12.37 10.45
N ASN A 592 20.21 12.90 11.67
CA ASN A 592 21.29 13.76 12.16
C ASN A 592 22.43 12.97 12.81
N HIS A 593 23.61 13.58 12.73
CA HIS A 593 24.82 13.03 13.30
C HIS A 593 24.89 13.20 14.83
N SER A 594 25.33 12.15 15.54
CA SER A 594 25.91 12.26 16.89
C SER A 594 27.13 11.35 17.03
N CYS A 595 28.17 11.83 17.73
CA CYS A 595 29.35 11.02 18.09
C CYS A 595 29.04 9.97 19.18
N ASP A 596 27.93 10.13 19.91
CA ASP A 596 27.34 9.11 20.78
C ASP A 596 25.86 8.94 20.41
N PRO A 597 25.55 8.20 19.34
CA PRO A 597 24.20 8.13 18.81
C PRO A 597 23.31 7.22 19.66
N ASN A 598 22.01 7.52 19.66
CA ASN A 598 21.00 6.65 20.26
C ASN A 598 20.49 5.57 19.30
N CYS A 599 20.88 5.61 18.02
CA CYS A 599 20.62 4.57 17.04
C CYS A 599 21.90 4.04 16.38
N TRP A 600 21.79 2.86 15.77
CA TRP A 600 22.82 2.20 14.99
C TRP A 600 22.20 1.32 13.91
N LEU A 601 23.02 0.75 13.02
CA LEU A 601 22.52 -0.05 11.91
C LEU A 601 22.42 -1.55 12.25
N ARG A 602 21.45 -2.21 11.64
CA ARG A 602 21.38 -3.67 11.49
C ARG A 602 20.97 -3.95 10.05
N GLY A 603 21.93 -4.37 9.22
CA GLY A 603 21.72 -4.32 7.77
C GLY A 603 21.54 -2.86 7.33
N LEU A 604 20.43 -2.57 6.66
CA LEU A 604 20.01 -1.22 6.29
C LEU A 604 19.08 -0.57 7.33
N ASP A 605 18.48 -1.34 8.23
CA ASP A 605 17.54 -0.83 9.23
C ASP A 605 18.23 0.01 10.30
N LEU A 606 17.54 1.08 10.72
CA LEU A 606 17.94 1.89 11.86
C LEU A 606 17.30 1.34 13.13
N VAL A 607 18.14 0.91 14.08
CA VAL A 607 17.72 0.27 15.34
C VAL A 607 18.13 1.13 16.53
N ALA A 608 17.31 1.18 17.57
CA ALA A 608 17.63 1.86 18.81
C ALA A 608 18.79 1.15 19.54
N ARG A 609 19.89 1.86 19.78
CA ARG A 609 21.06 1.38 20.54
C ARG A 609 20.79 1.40 22.05
N ARG A 610 19.92 2.31 22.49
CA ARG A 610 19.41 2.43 23.86
C ARG A 610 17.94 2.82 23.83
N SER A 611 17.26 2.81 24.98
CA SER A 611 15.91 3.35 25.06
C SER A 611 15.90 4.85 24.72
N ILE A 612 14.87 5.28 23.99
CA ILE A 612 14.69 6.66 23.48
C ILE A 612 13.36 7.17 24.01
N ALA A 613 13.37 8.36 24.63
CA ALA A 613 12.17 8.98 25.17
C ALA A 613 11.38 9.74 24.07
N PRO A 614 10.05 9.89 24.20
CA PRO A 614 9.28 10.80 23.35
C PRO A 614 9.88 12.21 23.32
N GLY A 615 9.95 12.82 22.15
CA GLY A 615 10.56 14.13 21.90
C GLY A 615 12.09 14.11 21.76
N GLU A 616 12.76 13.00 22.09
CA GLU A 616 14.21 12.88 21.92
C GLU A 616 14.59 12.78 20.44
N GLN A 617 15.66 13.45 20.04
CA GLN A 617 16.16 13.42 18.67
C GLN A 617 16.76 12.05 18.33
N ILE A 618 16.43 11.55 17.15
CA ILE A 618 17.02 10.33 16.57
C ILE A 618 18.33 10.69 15.90
N THR A 619 19.41 10.00 16.27
CA THR A 619 20.76 10.27 15.78
C THR A 619 21.51 8.99 15.43
N ALA A 620 22.39 9.06 14.43
CA ALA A 620 23.32 8.01 14.06
C ALA A 620 24.73 8.58 13.88
N ASP A 621 25.76 7.74 13.97
CA ASP A 621 27.12 8.16 13.64
C ASP A 621 27.37 7.98 12.15
N TYR A 622 27.74 9.05 11.43
CA TYR A 622 27.99 9.00 10.00
C TYR A 622 29.18 8.11 9.63
N ALA A 623 30.10 7.85 10.57
CA ALA A 623 31.17 6.87 10.38
C ALA A 623 30.67 5.43 10.17
N THR A 624 29.40 5.14 10.49
CA THR A 624 28.83 3.81 10.29
C THR A 624 28.20 3.61 8.92
N PHE A 625 27.98 4.67 8.11
CA PHE A 625 27.33 4.53 6.80
C PHE A 625 27.70 5.59 5.75
N CYS A 626 27.90 6.86 6.11
CA CYS A 626 28.38 7.91 5.19
C CYS A 626 29.90 7.81 5.04
N ALA A 627 30.38 6.85 4.24
CA ALA A 627 31.80 6.59 4.05
C ALA A 627 32.32 7.07 2.69
N GLY A 628 33.61 7.37 2.64
CA GLY A 628 34.33 7.61 1.39
C GLY A 628 34.63 9.08 1.09
N PRO A 629 35.37 9.34 0.00
CA PRO A 629 35.95 10.65 -0.30
C PRO A 629 34.93 11.69 -0.79
N ASP A 630 33.78 11.25 -1.29
CA ASP A 630 32.73 12.15 -1.77
C ASP A 630 31.89 12.75 -0.62
N MET A 631 32.05 12.28 0.63
CA MET A 631 31.42 12.90 1.79
C MET A 631 32.19 14.16 2.24
N ALA A 632 31.51 15.30 2.26
CA ALA A 632 32.07 16.55 2.76
C ALA A 632 32.29 16.51 4.28
N ALA A 633 33.48 16.95 4.72
CA ALA A 633 33.79 17.08 6.14
C ALA A 633 33.12 18.31 6.76
N PHE A 634 32.65 18.19 8.01
CA PHE A 634 31.96 19.28 8.72
C PHE A 634 32.38 19.41 10.18
N ALA A 635 32.15 20.59 10.76
CA ALA A 635 32.35 20.84 12.18
C ALA A 635 31.18 20.26 13.00
N CYS A 636 31.49 19.48 14.03
CA CYS A 636 30.50 18.78 14.85
C CYS A 636 30.33 19.45 16.22
N ASP A 637 29.09 19.76 16.56
CA ASP A 637 28.70 20.29 17.88
C ASP A 637 27.52 19.49 18.47
N CYS A 638 27.55 18.16 18.31
CA CYS A 638 26.46 17.26 18.71
C CYS A 638 26.23 17.15 20.24
N GLY A 639 27.02 17.85 21.05
CA GLY A 639 26.90 17.88 22.51
C GLY A 639 27.30 16.61 23.27
N ALA A 640 27.65 15.52 22.57
CA ALA A 640 28.17 14.31 23.21
C ALA A 640 29.48 14.59 23.96
N SER A 641 29.69 13.96 25.12
CA SER A 641 30.93 14.09 25.89
C SER A 641 32.17 13.62 25.11
N CYS A 642 31.97 12.70 24.16
CA CYS A 642 32.99 12.22 23.23
C CYS A 642 32.91 12.87 21.83
N CYS A 643 32.38 14.09 21.72
CA CYS A 643 32.27 14.80 20.44
C CYS A 643 33.64 14.96 19.76
N ARG A 644 33.74 14.53 18.50
CA ARG A 644 34.97 14.60 17.68
C ARG A 644 35.33 16.00 17.20
N ARG A 645 34.43 16.97 17.31
CA ARG A 645 34.54 18.36 16.79
C ARG A 645 34.65 18.49 15.26
N ARG A 646 35.14 17.48 14.57
CA ARG A 646 35.18 17.38 13.12
C ARG A 646 34.85 15.96 12.69
N VAL A 647 33.92 15.82 11.76
CA VAL A 647 33.51 14.54 11.17
C VAL A 647 33.98 14.51 9.73
N THR A 648 34.52 13.36 9.30
CA THR A 648 35.05 13.20 7.95
C THR A 648 34.59 11.89 7.31
N GLY A 649 34.57 11.84 5.98
CA GLY A 649 34.30 10.62 5.22
C GLY A 649 35.33 9.50 5.43
N GLY A 650 36.44 9.74 6.13
CA GLY A 650 37.45 8.74 6.49
C GLY A 650 37.28 8.14 7.88
N ASP A 651 36.32 8.63 8.68
CA ASP A 651 36.16 8.23 10.09
C ASP A 651 35.82 6.74 10.24
N TYR A 652 35.16 6.15 9.23
CA TYR A 652 34.78 4.73 9.20
C TYR A 652 35.96 3.75 9.24
N LEU A 653 37.19 4.20 8.96
CA LEU A 653 38.42 3.40 9.04
C LEU A 653 39.12 3.50 10.41
N GLN A 654 38.61 4.31 11.34
CA GLN A 654 39.27 4.45 12.64
C GLN A 654 39.05 3.20 13.51
N PRO A 655 40.02 2.81 14.37
CA PRO A 655 39.90 1.63 15.22
C PRO A 655 38.66 1.65 16.13
N TRP A 656 38.36 2.83 16.71
CA TRP A 656 37.25 3.02 17.65
C TRP A 656 35.88 2.69 17.07
N VAL A 657 35.70 2.71 15.74
CA VAL A 657 34.43 2.33 15.09
C VAL A 657 34.13 0.84 15.34
N GLY A 658 35.16 -0.01 15.25
CA GLY A 658 35.02 -1.45 15.53
C GLY A 658 34.79 -1.71 17.02
N GLU A 659 35.52 -1.01 17.89
CA GLU A 659 35.36 -1.11 19.34
C GLU A 659 33.97 -0.66 19.81
N ARG A 660 33.40 0.39 19.19
CA ARG A 660 32.14 1.01 19.61
C ARG A 660 30.91 0.38 18.95
N TYR A 661 30.98 0.07 17.66
CA TYR A 661 29.82 -0.37 16.88
C TYR A 661 29.90 -1.84 16.48
N GLY A 662 31.10 -2.44 16.44
CA GLY A 662 31.28 -3.82 15.99
C GLY A 662 30.61 -4.06 14.63
N GLN A 663 29.60 -4.93 14.60
CA GLN A 663 28.84 -5.27 13.39
C GLN A 663 27.73 -4.27 13.03
N HIS A 664 27.48 -3.24 13.87
CA HIS A 664 26.40 -2.26 13.68
C HIS A 664 26.79 -1.10 12.75
N VAL A 665 27.30 -1.46 11.58
CA VAL A 665 27.69 -0.56 10.49
C VAL A 665 27.06 -1.02 9.19
N SER A 666 27.04 -0.18 8.16
CA SER A 666 26.50 -0.56 6.85
C SER A 666 27.29 -1.73 6.25
N PRO A 667 26.68 -2.57 5.39
CA PRO A 667 27.37 -3.67 4.73
C PRO A 667 28.63 -3.22 3.97
N PHE A 668 28.58 -2.03 3.35
CA PHE A 668 29.74 -1.42 2.70
C PHE A 668 30.87 -1.13 3.69
N VAL A 669 30.58 -0.45 4.80
CA VAL A 669 31.59 -0.11 5.82
C VAL A 669 32.19 -1.39 6.42
N ALA A 670 31.37 -2.38 6.76
CA ALA A 670 31.85 -3.68 7.26
C ALA A 670 32.82 -4.35 6.27
N ALA A 671 32.46 -4.39 4.97
CA ALA A 671 33.28 -4.99 3.94
C ALA A 671 34.62 -4.27 3.76
N VAL A 672 34.63 -2.93 3.73
CA VAL A 672 35.87 -2.15 3.58
C VAL A 672 36.78 -2.32 4.80
N ARG A 673 36.23 -2.23 6.02
CA ARG A 673 37.00 -2.44 7.26
C ARG A 673 37.63 -3.83 7.31
N LYS A 674 36.90 -4.87 6.90
CA LYS A 674 37.43 -6.23 6.80
C LYS A 674 38.59 -6.32 5.83
N ARG A 675 38.50 -5.70 4.64
CA ARG A 675 39.61 -5.63 3.67
C ARG A 675 40.83 -4.89 4.22
N ALA A 676 40.62 -3.90 5.08
CA ALA A 676 41.67 -3.14 5.74
C ALA A 676 42.28 -3.82 6.98
N GLY A 677 41.81 -5.01 7.38
CA GLY A 677 42.28 -5.70 8.59
C GLY A 677 41.78 -5.08 9.90
N LEU A 678 40.65 -4.35 9.85
CA LEU A 678 40.05 -3.61 10.96
C LEU A 678 38.70 -4.21 11.41
N ALA A 679 38.47 -5.48 11.06
CA ALA A 679 37.22 -6.21 11.34
C ALA A 679 36.95 -6.34 12.84
#